data_AF-A0A8S9ZHC5-F1
#
_entry.id   AF-A0A8S9ZHC5-F1
#
_cell.length_a   1.000
_cell.length_b   1.000
_cell.length_c   1.000
_cell.angle_alpha   90.00
_cell.angle_beta   90.00
_cell.angle_gamma   90.00
#
_symmetry.space_group_name_H-M   'P 1'
#
loop_
_entity.id
_entity.type
_entity.pdbx_description
1 polymer ?
#
loop_
_entity_poly.entity_id
_entity_poly.type
_entity_poly.pdbx_seq_one_letter_code
_entity_poly.pdbx_strand_id
1 'polypeptide(L)'
;MLTNTEYVRMMENLVISTTNTPPSFPTSNDKLLPSSGSGELRLLDLNISPCRLLMFSDDEIIKFAKNNVGTKLIQQQVHQHGEVRRRFVDMFTDPARGQEFLSRMATDNNGNFIIQVLSPQRVKDLMTVRFSGIEFQLITDQNGNHIVQYIVNNLQPQIYLNFIESLDKSVGLKQVFENKYGCRVLQCALERVVLICRQNNGQETPQQQREAKNAAYGVLHLMITTVLLNARSLSEQEFGNYIVQAIIKDDFLARQRSHIIKHDFMTNILELSQGKYSSHVIEVAISHADERSLEAMFLEVFGGYDTDKNGQTALHIMLFHQYGNYVVQRMLEVAIQVRYGQRRGNPQWFDRIVSYAYSVSRQLSRYYASPEEQTNLAVQKLQQCQKIFDFYDPVSQLKSKEIKRAALNELIDYITATKNAVCEPLYPEIIRMVSRNIFRVLPPSDNSEFDPEEDEPTLEVSWPHLQLVYELFLRFLESPDFQATLGKKYIDQRFVLQLLELFDSEDPRERDFLKTILHRIYGKFLGLRAFIRKQINYMFLSFVFETESFNGVSEMLEILGSIINGFALPLKQEHKIFLVKVLLPLHKPRCLSLYHAQLAYCVVQFIEKDSTLTPQVFEALLKFWPKTCSSKEVMFLGEVEEILDIIEPEQFKKIIDPLFRQLAKCVSSPHFQVAERALYFWNNEYILSLIEDCNANVMPIMFPALYRISKEHWNQTIVALVYNVLKTFMEMNGKLFDELTANYKIERQKEKKREKDREELWKQLESLDIPKKSIET
;
A
#
# COMPACT_ATOMS: atom_id res chain seq x y z
N MET A 1 11.91 -50.51 -21.38
CA MET A 1 12.27 -49.88 -20.10
C MET A 1 12.54 -48.43 -20.40
N LEU A 2 11.71 -47.51 -19.91
CA LEU A 2 12.00 -46.08 -20.01
C LEU A 2 13.22 -45.78 -19.14
N THR A 3 14.17 -45.03 -19.67
CA THR A 3 15.37 -44.62 -18.91
C THR A 3 14.99 -43.64 -17.80
N ASN A 4 15.75 -43.59 -16.70
CA ASN A 4 15.54 -42.64 -15.60
C ASN A 4 15.44 -41.18 -16.09
N THR A 5 16.07 -40.88 -17.22
CA THR A 5 16.07 -39.57 -17.90
C THR A 5 14.76 -39.28 -18.65
N GLU A 6 14.17 -40.28 -19.30
CA GLU A 6 12.84 -40.16 -19.93
C GLU A 6 11.73 -40.06 -18.86
N TYR A 7 11.93 -40.70 -17.71
CA TYR A 7 11.07 -40.62 -16.54
C TYR A 7 11.09 -39.22 -15.89
N VAL A 8 12.28 -38.63 -15.68
CA VAL A 8 12.41 -37.24 -15.21
C VAL A 8 11.79 -36.29 -16.22
N ARG A 9 12.05 -36.47 -17.52
CA ARG A 9 11.39 -35.71 -18.58
C ARG A 9 9.87 -35.87 -18.58
N MET A 10 9.32 -37.07 -18.37
CA MET A 10 7.87 -37.27 -18.39
C MET A 10 7.19 -36.65 -17.15
N MET A 11 7.85 -36.70 -15.99
CA MET A 11 7.43 -35.99 -14.78
C MET A 11 7.53 -34.48 -14.97
N GLU A 12 8.60 -33.97 -15.58
CA GLU A 12 8.75 -32.56 -15.99
C GLU A 12 7.70 -32.16 -17.05
N ASN A 13 7.34 -33.06 -17.97
CA ASN A 13 6.33 -32.89 -19.02
C ASN A 13 4.87 -33.01 -18.51
N LEU A 14 4.65 -33.31 -17.23
CA LEU A 14 3.34 -33.36 -16.58
C LEU A 14 3.08 -32.18 -15.63
N VAL A 15 4.09 -31.33 -15.38
CA VAL A 15 3.97 -30.06 -14.65
C VAL A 15 3.33 -28.97 -15.52
N ILE A 16 2.00 -29.01 -15.70
CA ILE A 16 1.32 -27.91 -16.38
C ILE A 16 1.53 -26.70 -15.46
N SER A 17 2.40 -25.77 -15.85
CA SER A 17 2.70 -24.60 -15.05
C SER A 17 1.50 -23.63 -15.10
N THR A 18 0.43 -23.97 -14.39
CA THR A 18 -0.49 -22.96 -13.88
C THR A 18 0.21 -22.33 -12.68
N THR A 19 0.83 -21.18 -12.91
CA THR A 19 1.38 -20.29 -11.89
C THR A 19 0.24 -19.85 -10.97
N ASN A 20 -0.02 -20.66 -9.95
CA ASN A 20 -0.71 -20.29 -8.73
C ASN A 20 -0.16 -21.19 -7.63
N THR A 21 1.12 -21.01 -7.29
CA THR A 21 1.56 -21.31 -5.93
C THR A 21 0.93 -20.24 -5.03
N PRO A 22 0.02 -20.58 -4.10
CA PRO A 22 -0.20 -19.71 -2.96
C PRO A 22 1.10 -19.65 -2.15
N PRO A 23 1.35 -18.59 -1.38
CA PRO A 23 2.53 -18.50 -0.53
C PRO A 23 2.64 -19.76 0.32
N SER A 24 3.81 -20.40 0.29
CA SER A 24 4.21 -21.31 1.35
C SER A 24 4.13 -20.55 2.66
N PHE A 25 3.12 -20.84 3.49
CA PHE A 25 3.14 -20.32 4.84
C PHE A 25 4.26 -21.02 5.63
N PRO A 26 4.96 -20.28 6.51
CA PRO A 26 6.14 -20.77 7.20
C PRO A 26 5.79 -22.04 7.98
N THR A 27 6.68 -23.02 7.91
CA THR A 27 6.72 -24.11 8.88
C THR A 27 6.67 -23.53 10.30
N SER A 28 6.01 -24.25 11.20
CA SER A 28 5.79 -24.00 12.63
C SER A 28 7.07 -23.93 13.50
N ASN A 29 8.17 -23.44 12.95
CA ASN A 29 9.45 -23.23 13.63
C ASN A 29 9.95 -21.78 13.58
N ASP A 30 9.10 -20.81 13.25
CA ASP A 30 9.34 -19.44 13.70
C ASP A 30 9.01 -19.35 15.19
N LYS A 31 9.96 -19.78 16.02
CA LYS A 31 10.15 -19.12 17.30
C LYS A 31 10.38 -17.65 16.97
N LEU A 32 9.32 -16.84 17.08
CA LEU A 32 9.42 -15.38 17.19
C LEU A 32 10.16 -15.05 18.49
N LEU A 33 11.47 -15.30 18.51
CA LEU A 33 12.42 -14.49 19.22
C LEU A 33 12.54 -13.21 18.40
N PRO A 34 12.20 -12.02 18.93
CA PRO A 34 12.33 -10.79 18.18
C PRO A 34 13.79 -10.59 17.80
N SER A 35 14.02 -10.51 16.49
CA SER A 35 15.27 -10.12 15.87
C SER A 35 15.59 -8.68 16.25
N SER A 36 16.79 -8.48 16.79
CA SER A 36 17.42 -7.19 17.01
C SER A 36 17.69 -6.52 15.66
N GLY A 37 17.06 -5.39 15.39
CA GLY A 37 17.25 -4.67 14.13
C GLY A 37 16.64 -3.27 14.09
N SER A 38 17.44 -2.31 14.57
CA SER A 38 17.50 -0.89 14.17
C SER A 38 16.19 -0.09 14.09
N GLY A 39 15.93 0.64 15.18
CA GLY A 39 14.92 1.68 15.28
C GLY A 39 14.70 2.05 16.75
N GLU A 40 15.78 2.33 17.49
CA GLU A 40 15.71 2.87 18.85
C GLU A 40 15.09 4.27 18.82
N LEU A 41 13.77 4.33 18.76
CA LEU A 41 13.02 5.37 19.45
C LEU A 41 13.16 5.07 20.94
N ARG A 42 14.02 5.85 21.59
CA ARG A 42 14.39 5.83 23.01
C ARG A 42 13.29 5.24 23.92
N LEU A 43 13.59 4.09 24.50
CA LEU A 43 12.91 3.48 25.66
C LEU A 43 13.05 4.32 26.97
N LEU A 44 13.39 5.60 26.89
CA LEU A 44 13.75 6.45 28.03
C LEU A 44 12.67 7.46 28.46
N ASP A 45 11.57 7.64 27.73
CA ASP A 45 10.61 8.72 28.03
C ASP A 45 9.23 8.28 28.58
N LEU A 46 9.02 6.98 28.88
CA LEU A 46 7.83 6.51 29.62
C LEU A 46 8.22 5.54 30.74
N ASN A 47 8.90 6.07 31.76
CA ASN A 47 9.20 5.35 33.00
C ASN A 47 7.93 5.23 33.87
N ILE A 48 6.94 4.43 33.43
CA ILE A 48 5.72 4.16 34.21
C ILE A 48 6.08 3.16 35.32
N SER A 49 6.10 3.64 36.56
CA SER A 49 6.35 2.80 37.73
C SER A 49 5.22 1.78 37.95
N PRO A 50 5.49 0.63 38.60
CA PRO A 50 4.45 -0.34 38.97
C PRO A 50 3.32 0.32 39.77
N CYS A 51 3.65 1.29 40.64
CA CYS A 51 2.68 2.07 41.41
C CYS A 51 1.73 2.87 40.51
N ARG A 52 2.22 3.44 39.41
CA ARG A 52 1.40 4.21 38.47
C ARG A 52 0.42 3.30 37.70
N LEU A 53 0.86 2.10 37.33
CA LEU A 53 0.01 1.08 36.72
C LEU A 53 -1.11 0.59 37.66
N LEU A 54 -0.84 0.52 38.97
CA LEU A 54 -1.85 0.24 40.00
C LEU A 54 -2.82 1.41 40.26
N MET A 55 -2.56 2.61 39.74
CA MET A 55 -3.44 3.77 39.87
C MET A 55 -4.37 3.97 38.66
N PHE A 56 -4.07 3.34 37.52
CA PHE A 56 -4.89 3.46 36.31
C PHE A 56 -6.26 2.82 36.50
N SER A 57 -7.31 3.48 36.08
CA SER A 57 -8.62 2.86 35.90
C SER A 57 -8.57 1.71 34.89
N ASP A 58 -9.53 0.80 34.93
CA ASP A 58 -9.59 -0.35 34.02
C ASP A 58 -9.62 0.09 32.55
N ASP A 59 -10.32 1.19 32.23
CA ASP A 59 -10.37 1.76 30.87
C ASP A 59 -9.02 2.35 30.43
N GLU A 60 -8.27 2.97 31.33
CA GLU A 60 -6.91 3.44 31.06
C GLU A 60 -5.96 2.27 30.83
N ILE A 61 -6.08 1.19 31.61
CA ILE A 61 -5.31 -0.04 31.41
C ILE A 61 -5.59 -0.63 30.03
N ILE A 62 -6.85 -0.71 29.62
CA ILE A 62 -7.22 -1.19 28.28
C ILE A 62 -6.62 -0.30 27.21
N LYS A 63 -6.81 1.02 27.29
CA LYS A 63 -6.27 1.97 26.31
C LYS A 63 -4.74 1.87 26.22
N PHE A 64 -4.07 1.68 27.35
CA PHE A 64 -2.63 1.51 27.41
C PHE A 64 -2.17 0.16 26.83
N ALA A 65 -2.88 -0.92 27.12
CA ALA A 65 -2.62 -2.27 26.64
C ALA A 65 -2.85 -2.48 25.14
N LYS A 66 -3.54 -1.56 24.47
CA LYS A 66 -3.71 -1.57 23.00
C LYS A 66 -2.51 -1.00 22.24
N ASN A 67 -1.58 -0.34 22.92
CA ASN A 67 -0.35 0.17 22.31
C ASN A 67 0.79 -0.85 22.49
N ASN A 68 1.53 -1.18 21.43
CA ASN A 68 2.70 -2.07 21.46
C ASN A 68 3.70 -1.72 22.59
N VAL A 69 3.95 -0.44 22.83
CA VAL A 69 4.83 0.02 23.93
C VAL A 69 4.19 -0.27 25.29
N GLY A 70 2.90 0.02 25.43
CA GLY A 70 2.17 -0.18 26.69
C GLY A 70 1.97 -1.65 27.03
N THR A 71 1.70 -2.51 26.05
CA THR A 71 1.65 -3.97 26.20
C THR A 71 2.98 -4.52 26.69
N LYS A 72 4.11 -4.15 26.06
CA LYS A 72 5.44 -4.62 26.48
C LYS A 72 5.77 -4.20 27.91
N LEU A 73 5.44 -2.96 28.27
CA LEU A 73 5.56 -2.46 29.65
C LEU A 73 4.68 -3.25 30.62
N ILE A 74 3.40 -3.45 30.31
CA ILE A 74 2.49 -4.26 31.15
C ILE A 74 3.04 -5.68 31.32
N GLN A 75 3.48 -6.34 30.24
CA GLN A 75 4.02 -7.68 30.31
C GLN A 75 5.24 -7.76 31.23
N GLN A 76 6.18 -6.81 31.10
CA GLN A 76 7.33 -6.71 31.97
C GLN A 76 6.91 -6.52 33.43
N GLN A 77 5.95 -5.63 33.69
CA GLN A 77 5.49 -5.32 35.04
C GLN A 77 4.70 -6.47 35.67
N VAL A 78 3.85 -7.18 34.91
CA VAL A 78 3.14 -8.39 35.34
C VAL A 78 4.13 -9.53 35.65
N HIS A 79 5.24 -9.62 34.91
CA HIS A 79 6.28 -10.60 35.17
C HIS A 79 7.11 -10.25 36.43
N GLN A 80 7.44 -8.97 36.63
CA GLN A 80 8.34 -8.53 37.70
C GLN A 80 7.66 -8.23 39.04
N HIS A 81 6.36 -7.85 39.03
CA HIS A 81 5.65 -7.38 40.23
C HIS A 81 4.37 -8.17 40.52
N GLY A 82 4.35 -8.85 41.66
CA GLY A 82 3.22 -9.68 42.09
C GLY A 82 1.90 -8.92 42.31
N GLU A 83 1.97 -7.66 42.78
CA GLU A 83 0.79 -6.80 42.98
C GLU A 83 0.13 -6.39 41.66
N VAL A 84 0.93 -6.00 40.66
CA VAL A 84 0.44 -5.69 39.30
C VAL A 84 -0.19 -6.93 38.69
N ARG A 85 0.47 -8.08 38.82
CA ARG A 85 -0.08 -9.36 38.39
C ARG A 85 -1.42 -9.67 39.06
N ARG A 86 -1.55 -9.45 40.37
CA ARG A 86 -2.81 -9.67 41.10
C ARG A 86 -3.91 -8.76 40.58
N ARG A 87 -3.65 -7.46 40.39
CA ARG A 87 -4.62 -6.51 39.82
C ARG A 87 -5.14 -6.95 38.45
N PHE A 88 -4.27 -7.40 37.55
CA PHE A 88 -4.70 -7.87 36.23
C PHE A 88 -5.58 -9.12 36.34
N VAL A 89 -5.23 -10.06 37.24
CA VAL A 89 -6.09 -11.22 37.52
C VAL A 89 -7.43 -10.78 38.09
N ASP A 90 -7.45 -9.87 39.07
CA ASP A 90 -8.67 -9.34 39.68
C ASP A 90 -9.58 -8.71 38.60
N MET A 91 -9.01 -7.90 37.72
CA MET A 91 -9.72 -7.27 36.59
C MET A 91 -10.37 -8.30 35.65
N PHE A 92 -9.69 -9.40 35.33
CA PHE A 92 -10.27 -10.47 34.50
C PHE A 92 -11.26 -11.36 35.28
N THR A 93 -11.12 -11.46 36.60
CA THR A 93 -11.99 -12.27 37.46
C THR A 93 -13.22 -11.51 37.97
N ASP A 94 -13.31 -10.20 37.74
CA ASP A 94 -14.46 -9.37 38.12
C ASP A 94 -15.79 -9.92 37.57
N PRO A 95 -16.81 -10.16 38.41
CA PRO A 95 -18.11 -10.71 37.98
C PRO A 95 -18.96 -9.80 37.10
N ALA A 96 -18.80 -8.48 37.19
CA ALA A 96 -19.61 -7.51 36.47
C ALA A 96 -19.00 -7.14 35.11
N ARG A 97 -17.68 -7.06 35.02
CA ARG A 97 -16.98 -6.52 33.82
C ARG A 97 -15.91 -7.43 33.22
N GLY A 98 -15.48 -8.48 33.94
CA GLY A 98 -14.36 -9.32 33.53
C GLY A 98 -14.53 -9.99 32.17
N GLN A 99 -15.76 -10.36 31.78
CA GLN A 99 -16.05 -10.95 30.47
C GLN A 99 -15.87 -9.95 29.31
N GLU A 100 -16.36 -8.71 29.48
CA GLU A 100 -16.19 -7.65 28.50
C GLU A 100 -14.70 -7.33 28.32
N PHE A 101 -13.97 -7.21 29.42
CA PHE A 101 -12.53 -6.96 29.41
C PHE A 101 -11.75 -8.07 28.73
N LEU A 102 -12.09 -9.32 29.04
CA LEU A 102 -11.48 -10.47 28.41
C LEU A 102 -11.72 -10.46 26.89
N SER A 103 -12.95 -10.22 26.44
CA SER A 103 -13.29 -10.13 25.01
C SER A 103 -12.50 -9.02 24.30
N ARG A 104 -12.47 -7.82 24.88
CA ARG A 104 -11.77 -6.65 24.29
C ARG A 104 -10.25 -6.80 24.26
N MET A 105 -9.67 -7.48 25.26
CA MET A 105 -8.22 -7.69 25.35
C MET A 105 -7.78 -8.87 24.48
N ALA A 106 -8.55 -9.95 24.46
CA ALA A 106 -8.21 -11.16 23.71
C ALA A 106 -8.26 -10.97 22.20
N THR A 107 -9.14 -10.08 21.72
CA THR A 107 -9.30 -9.78 20.28
C THR A 107 -8.42 -8.63 19.78
N ASP A 108 -7.67 -7.97 20.69
CA ASP A 108 -6.79 -6.86 20.33
C ASP A 108 -5.40 -7.33 19.88
N ASN A 109 -4.83 -6.67 18.87
CA ASN A 109 -3.53 -7.01 18.26
C ASN A 109 -2.38 -6.95 19.27
N ASN A 110 -2.44 -6.04 20.24
CA ASN A 110 -1.42 -5.93 21.28
C ASN A 110 -1.93 -6.47 22.63
N GLY A 111 -3.23 -6.31 22.94
CA GLY A 111 -3.82 -6.76 24.20
C GLY A 111 -3.73 -8.28 24.45
N ASN A 112 -3.81 -9.09 23.39
CA ASN A 112 -3.82 -10.56 23.50
C ASN A 112 -2.55 -11.12 24.16
N PHE A 113 -1.40 -10.44 24.00
CA PHE A 113 -0.12 -10.90 24.53
C PHE A 113 -0.04 -10.81 26.06
N ILE A 114 -0.89 -10.02 26.71
CA ILE A 114 -0.94 -9.93 28.17
C ILE A 114 -1.56 -11.20 28.77
N ILE A 115 -2.58 -11.76 28.10
CA ILE A 115 -3.25 -13.01 28.53
C ILE A 115 -2.29 -14.20 28.38
N GLN A 116 -1.47 -14.22 27.33
CA GLN A 116 -0.49 -15.29 27.08
C GLN A 116 0.66 -15.32 28.12
N VAL A 117 0.90 -14.22 28.84
CA VAL A 117 1.93 -14.14 29.90
C VAL A 117 1.41 -14.67 31.25
N LEU A 118 0.10 -14.90 31.38
CA LEU A 118 -0.48 -15.49 32.59
C LEU A 118 -0.08 -16.96 32.72
N SER A 119 0.12 -17.42 33.96
CA SER A 119 0.48 -18.83 34.20
C SER A 119 -0.68 -19.75 33.78
N PRO A 120 -0.38 -21.00 33.33
CA PRO A 120 -1.42 -21.96 32.91
C PRO A 120 -2.53 -22.17 33.96
N GLN A 121 -2.15 -22.17 35.24
CA GLN A 121 -3.11 -22.28 36.34
C GLN A 121 -4.09 -21.09 36.41
N ARG A 122 -3.67 -19.87 36.05
CA ARG A 122 -4.53 -18.68 36.04
C ARG A 122 -5.38 -18.61 34.77
N VAL A 123 -4.85 -19.03 33.63
CA VAL A 123 -5.65 -19.19 32.41
C VAL A 123 -6.76 -20.23 32.62
N LYS A 124 -6.48 -21.31 33.36
CA LYS A 124 -7.50 -22.28 33.80
C LYS A 124 -8.60 -21.61 34.64
N ASP A 125 -8.25 -20.79 35.63
CA ASP A 125 -9.23 -20.08 36.46
C ASP A 125 -10.17 -19.19 35.59
N LEU A 126 -9.63 -18.51 34.58
CA LEU A 126 -10.41 -17.69 33.64
C LEU A 126 -11.35 -18.51 32.73
N MET A 127 -10.88 -19.68 32.25
CA MET A 127 -11.63 -20.58 31.35
C MET A 127 -12.94 -21.08 31.96
N THR A 128 -12.97 -21.37 33.26
CA THR A 128 -14.13 -21.99 33.91
C THR A 128 -15.32 -21.04 34.10
N VAL A 129 -15.11 -19.72 34.03
CA VAL A 129 -16.12 -18.73 34.49
C VAL A 129 -16.42 -17.62 33.47
N ARG A 130 -15.47 -17.23 32.60
CA ARG A 130 -15.59 -15.96 31.83
C ARG A 130 -15.58 -16.09 30.30
N PHE A 131 -15.26 -17.27 29.76
CA PHE A 131 -15.32 -17.53 28.32
C PHE A 131 -16.72 -17.96 27.83
N SER A 132 -17.64 -18.25 28.76
CA SER A 132 -19.01 -18.69 28.46
C SER A 132 -19.81 -17.61 27.73
N GLY A 133 -20.21 -17.85 26.48
CA GLY A 133 -20.96 -16.93 25.63
C GLY A 133 -20.11 -16.08 24.66
N ILE A 134 -18.76 -16.17 24.73
CA ILE A 134 -17.84 -15.48 23.79
C ILE A 134 -16.93 -16.46 23.04
N GLU A 135 -17.15 -17.76 23.16
CA GLU A 135 -16.29 -18.81 22.61
C GLU A 135 -16.16 -18.67 21.08
N PHE A 136 -17.28 -18.46 20.39
CA PHE A 136 -17.29 -18.33 18.93
C PHE A 136 -16.54 -17.07 18.47
N GLN A 137 -16.73 -15.94 19.17
CA GLN A 137 -16.00 -14.70 18.88
C GLN A 137 -14.49 -14.91 18.99
N LEU A 138 -14.04 -15.60 20.04
CA LEU A 138 -12.62 -15.79 20.29
C LEU A 138 -11.95 -16.77 19.33
N ILE A 139 -12.59 -17.89 19.02
CA ILE A 139 -12.00 -18.91 18.14
C ILE A 139 -11.93 -18.43 16.68
N THR A 140 -12.80 -17.50 16.28
CA THR A 140 -12.87 -16.95 14.91
C THR A 140 -12.22 -15.58 14.74
N ASP A 141 -11.64 -15.01 15.80
CA ASP A 141 -10.93 -13.74 15.73
C ASP A 141 -9.44 -13.91 15.36
N GLN A 142 -8.87 -12.95 14.62
CA GLN A 142 -7.48 -13.00 14.14
C GLN A 142 -6.42 -12.99 15.26
N ASN A 143 -6.75 -12.46 16.45
CA ASN A 143 -5.88 -12.42 17.62
C ASN A 143 -6.36 -13.42 18.68
N GLY A 144 -7.68 -13.51 18.89
CA GLY A 144 -8.31 -14.40 19.86
C GLY A 144 -7.95 -15.87 19.62
N ASN A 145 -7.83 -16.30 18.36
CA ASN A 145 -7.47 -17.68 18.02
C ASN A 145 -6.11 -18.11 18.61
N HIS A 146 -5.15 -17.19 18.78
CA HIS A 146 -3.85 -17.50 19.37
C HIS A 146 -3.96 -17.85 20.86
N ILE A 147 -4.89 -17.22 21.57
CA ILE A 147 -5.18 -17.53 22.98
C ILE A 147 -5.79 -18.92 23.09
N VAL A 148 -6.73 -19.27 22.21
CA VAL A 148 -7.35 -20.61 22.22
C VAL A 148 -6.32 -21.69 21.85
N GLN A 149 -5.42 -21.44 20.91
CA GLN A 149 -4.29 -22.35 20.64
C GLN A 149 -3.35 -22.49 21.84
N TYR A 150 -3.04 -21.38 22.54
CA TYR A 150 -2.25 -21.43 23.76
C TYR A 150 -2.94 -22.30 24.84
N ILE A 151 -4.25 -22.17 25.01
CA ILE A 151 -5.07 -23.00 25.92
C ILE A 151 -4.94 -24.48 25.54
N VAL A 152 -5.18 -24.82 24.27
CA VAL A 152 -5.10 -26.20 23.77
C VAL A 152 -3.71 -26.80 24.01
N ASN A 153 -2.65 -26.03 23.77
CA ASN A 153 -1.28 -26.54 23.89
C ASN A 153 -0.78 -26.67 25.34
N ASN A 154 -1.25 -25.80 26.25
CA ASN A 154 -0.68 -25.70 27.59
C ASN A 154 -1.59 -26.25 28.72
N LEU A 155 -2.88 -26.47 28.46
CA LEU A 155 -3.83 -26.95 29.46
C LEU A 155 -4.25 -28.41 29.24
N GLN A 156 -4.82 -29.02 30.28
CA GLN A 156 -5.31 -30.40 30.21
C GLN A 156 -6.64 -30.49 29.41
N PRO A 157 -6.91 -31.61 28.73
CA PRO A 157 -8.09 -31.78 27.87
C PRO A 157 -9.43 -31.51 28.52
N GLN A 158 -9.59 -31.74 29.82
CA GLN A 158 -10.86 -31.49 30.50
C GLN A 158 -11.26 -30.00 30.44
N ILE A 159 -10.28 -29.09 30.37
CA ILE A 159 -10.52 -27.65 30.42
C ILE A 159 -11.08 -27.16 29.08
N TYR A 160 -10.47 -27.57 27.96
CA TYR A 160 -10.92 -27.15 26.64
C TYR A 160 -12.02 -28.06 26.04
N LEU A 161 -12.29 -29.24 26.61
CA LEU A 161 -13.45 -30.05 26.23
C LEU A 161 -14.76 -29.29 26.43
N ASN A 162 -14.97 -28.70 27.61
CA ASN A 162 -16.18 -27.93 27.91
C ASN A 162 -16.35 -26.75 26.93
N PHE A 163 -15.23 -26.12 26.53
CA PHE A 163 -15.23 -25.03 25.56
C PHE A 163 -15.68 -25.51 24.17
N ILE A 164 -15.17 -26.65 23.70
CA ILE A 164 -15.54 -27.24 22.42
C ILE A 164 -17.00 -27.75 22.44
N GLU A 165 -17.47 -28.33 23.55
CA GLU A 165 -18.86 -28.72 23.73
C GLU A 165 -19.82 -27.52 23.70
N SER A 166 -19.44 -26.40 24.34
CA SER A 166 -20.20 -25.15 24.32
C SER A 166 -20.29 -24.58 22.90
N LEU A 167 -19.17 -24.60 22.15
CA LEU A 167 -19.12 -24.19 20.75
C LEU A 167 -20.04 -25.03 19.85
N ASP A 168 -20.00 -26.36 20.02
CA ASP A 168 -20.83 -27.26 19.22
C ASP A 168 -22.32 -27.04 19.50
N LYS A 169 -22.69 -26.82 20.77
CA LYS A 169 -24.08 -26.53 21.16
C LYS A 169 -24.58 -25.17 20.68
N SER A 170 -23.71 -24.16 20.64
CA SER A 170 -24.09 -22.77 20.34
C SER A 170 -24.16 -22.49 18.84
N VAL A 171 -23.14 -22.87 18.08
CA VAL A 171 -23.00 -22.53 16.64
C VAL A 171 -22.82 -23.77 15.77
N GLY A 172 -22.30 -24.87 16.34
CA GLY A 172 -21.97 -26.09 15.63
C GLY A 172 -20.56 -26.08 15.07
N LEU A 173 -19.82 -27.17 15.26
CA LEU A 173 -18.39 -27.23 14.88
C LEU A 173 -18.12 -27.07 13.38
N LYS A 174 -19.09 -27.41 12.51
CA LYS A 174 -18.95 -27.25 11.05
C LYS A 174 -18.63 -25.79 10.67
N GLN A 175 -19.36 -24.82 11.23
CA GLN A 175 -19.15 -23.40 10.93
C GLN A 175 -17.77 -22.92 11.39
N VAL A 176 -17.24 -23.49 12.47
CA VAL A 176 -15.91 -23.16 12.99
C VAL A 176 -14.81 -23.74 12.08
N PHE A 177 -14.99 -24.95 11.54
CA PHE A 177 -14.07 -25.54 10.56
C PHE A 177 -14.04 -24.75 9.24
N GLU A 178 -15.14 -24.10 8.85
CA GLU A 178 -15.23 -23.28 7.65
C GLU A 178 -14.66 -21.87 7.84
N ASN A 179 -14.29 -21.50 9.06
CA ASN A 179 -13.75 -20.18 9.38
C ASN A 179 -12.22 -20.11 9.20
N LYS A 180 -11.72 -19.00 8.66
CA LYS A 180 -10.30 -18.69 8.41
C LYS A 180 -9.37 -18.94 9.61
N TYR A 181 -9.83 -18.60 10.82
CA TYR A 181 -9.04 -18.73 12.05
C TYR A 181 -9.48 -19.95 12.86
N GLY A 182 -10.79 -20.22 12.91
CA GLY A 182 -11.35 -21.34 13.66
C GLY A 182 -10.82 -22.71 13.21
N CYS A 183 -10.60 -22.91 11.91
CA CYS A 183 -10.07 -24.17 11.38
C CYS A 183 -8.68 -24.51 11.95
N ARG A 184 -7.82 -23.50 12.17
CA ARG A 184 -6.47 -23.68 12.71
C ARG A 184 -6.50 -24.11 14.16
N VAL A 185 -7.39 -23.50 14.96
CA VAL A 185 -7.57 -23.85 16.37
C VAL A 185 -8.07 -25.28 16.50
N LEU A 186 -9.08 -25.65 15.72
CA LEU A 186 -9.61 -27.01 15.76
C LEU A 186 -8.60 -28.02 15.21
N GLN A 187 -7.83 -27.70 14.15
CA GLN A 187 -6.74 -28.58 13.72
C GLN A 187 -5.69 -28.78 14.83
N CYS A 188 -5.27 -27.70 15.51
CA CYS A 188 -4.37 -27.78 16.66
C CYS A 188 -4.95 -28.65 17.78
N ALA A 189 -6.25 -28.54 18.05
CA ALA A 189 -6.94 -29.37 19.03
C ALA A 189 -6.92 -30.85 18.62
N LEU A 190 -7.17 -31.17 17.35
CA LEU A 190 -7.10 -32.54 16.82
C LEU A 190 -5.70 -33.14 17.05
N GLU A 191 -4.67 -32.43 16.60
CA GLU A 191 -3.28 -32.88 16.69
C GLU A 191 -2.88 -33.12 18.16
N ARG A 192 -3.31 -32.22 19.06
CA ARG A 192 -3.04 -32.32 20.49
C ARG A 192 -3.73 -33.53 21.13
N VAL A 193 -5.02 -33.74 20.87
CA VAL A 193 -5.76 -34.87 21.49
C VAL A 193 -5.29 -36.21 20.94
N VAL A 194 -4.94 -36.29 19.64
CA VAL A 194 -4.33 -37.48 19.05
C VAL A 194 -2.98 -37.79 19.71
N LEU A 195 -2.15 -36.77 19.96
CA LEU A 195 -0.87 -36.94 20.67
C LEU A 195 -1.08 -37.50 22.09
N ILE A 196 -2.05 -36.98 22.83
CA ILE A 196 -2.39 -37.44 24.19
C ILE A 196 -2.94 -38.88 24.16
N CYS A 197 -3.72 -39.24 23.14
CA CYS A 197 -4.21 -40.60 22.98
C CYS A 197 -3.07 -41.60 22.68
N ARG A 198 -2.05 -41.18 21.90
CA ARG A 198 -0.88 -42.00 21.54
C ARG A 198 0.11 -42.21 22.68
N GLN A 199 0.37 -41.17 23.48
CA GLN A 199 1.43 -41.19 24.49
C GLN A 199 0.92 -41.64 25.87
N ASN A 200 1.81 -42.24 26.67
CA ASN A 200 1.62 -42.41 28.11
C ASN A 200 2.57 -41.43 28.81
N ASN A 201 2.02 -40.46 29.53
CA ASN A 201 2.80 -39.36 30.08
C ASN A 201 3.47 -39.81 31.40
N GLY A 202 4.79 -39.97 31.42
CA GLY A 202 5.53 -40.57 32.55
C GLY A 202 5.55 -39.76 33.86
N GLN A 203 5.02 -38.53 33.88
CA GLN A 203 5.05 -37.62 35.03
C GLN A 203 3.72 -37.51 35.79
N GLU A 204 2.62 -38.09 35.29
CA GLU A 204 1.28 -37.96 35.88
C GLU A 204 0.86 -39.24 36.61
N THR A 205 0.00 -39.13 37.63
CA THR A 205 -0.54 -40.32 38.31
C THR A 205 -1.46 -41.14 37.38
N PRO A 206 -1.59 -42.47 37.54
CA PRO A 206 -2.44 -43.29 36.66
C PRO A 206 -3.89 -42.82 36.54
N GLN A 207 -4.43 -42.23 37.62
CA GLN A 207 -5.77 -41.65 37.63
C GLN A 207 -5.87 -40.39 36.75
N GLN A 208 -4.93 -39.44 36.91
CA GLN A 208 -4.90 -38.21 36.11
C GLN A 208 -4.71 -38.50 34.61
N GLN A 209 -3.87 -39.48 34.28
CA GLN A 209 -3.69 -39.92 32.88
C GLN A 209 -4.99 -40.47 32.29
N ARG A 210 -5.73 -41.28 33.05
CA ARG A 210 -7.01 -41.85 32.60
C ARG A 210 -8.05 -40.77 32.35
N GLU A 211 -8.15 -39.80 33.26
CA GLU A 211 -9.07 -38.67 33.13
C GLU A 211 -8.73 -37.79 31.92
N ALA A 212 -7.44 -37.49 31.71
CA ALA A 212 -6.99 -36.70 30.55
C ALA A 212 -7.28 -37.42 29.23
N LYS A 213 -7.05 -38.73 29.16
CA LYS A 213 -7.39 -39.54 27.98
C LYS A 213 -8.88 -39.60 27.72
N ASN A 214 -9.71 -39.78 28.74
CA ASN A 214 -11.17 -39.78 28.57
C ASN A 214 -11.66 -38.45 27.98
N ALA A 215 -11.16 -37.32 28.48
CA ALA A 215 -11.52 -36.01 27.94
C ALA A 215 -10.97 -35.79 26.51
N ALA A 216 -9.75 -36.24 26.22
CA ALA A 216 -9.19 -36.22 24.87
C ALA A 216 -10.04 -37.03 23.88
N TYR A 217 -10.52 -38.22 24.27
CA TYR A 217 -11.46 -39.00 23.47
C TYR A 217 -12.81 -38.30 23.28
N GLY A 218 -13.30 -37.57 24.28
CA GLY A 218 -14.50 -36.73 24.16
C GLY A 218 -14.37 -35.66 23.08
N VAL A 219 -13.27 -34.90 23.11
CA VAL A 219 -12.97 -33.87 22.09
C VAL A 219 -12.84 -34.51 20.70
N LEU A 220 -12.06 -35.60 20.61
CA LEU A 220 -11.85 -36.31 19.36
C LEU A 220 -13.18 -36.83 18.79
N HIS A 221 -14.06 -37.39 19.62
CA HIS A 221 -15.36 -37.90 19.19
C HIS A 221 -16.24 -36.80 18.59
N LEU A 222 -16.34 -35.63 19.22
CA LEU A 222 -17.10 -34.49 18.70
C LEU A 222 -16.57 -34.08 17.32
N MET A 223 -15.26 -33.84 17.23
CA MET A 223 -14.63 -33.36 16.01
C MET A 223 -14.75 -34.36 14.86
N ILE A 224 -14.44 -35.64 15.11
CA ILE A 224 -14.52 -36.69 14.10
C ILE A 224 -15.97 -36.88 13.64
N THR A 225 -16.95 -36.86 14.55
CA THR A 225 -18.37 -36.99 14.18
C THR A 225 -18.80 -35.87 13.24
N THR A 226 -18.46 -34.62 13.57
CA THR A 226 -18.78 -33.47 12.70
C THR A 226 -18.11 -33.60 11.34
N VAL A 227 -16.83 -33.97 11.28
CA VAL A 227 -16.12 -34.10 10.00
C VAL A 227 -16.68 -35.26 9.16
N LEU A 228 -16.93 -36.43 9.74
CA LEU A 228 -17.48 -37.57 9.00
C LEU A 228 -18.87 -37.29 8.42
N LEU A 229 -19.69 -36.46 9.07
CA LEU A 229 -21.00 -36.05 8.55
C LEU A 229 -20.89 -35.03 7.40
N ASN A 230 -19.75 -34.36 7.23
CA ASN A 230 -19.59 -33.21 6.34
C ASN A 230 -18.33 -33.28 5.47
N ALA A 231 -17.68 -34.45 5.32
CA ALA A 231 -16.33 -34.55 4.79
C ALA A 231 -16.23 -34.05 3.34
N ARG A 232 -17.22 -34.36 2.49
CA ARG A 232 -17.31 -33.82 1.12
C ARG A 232 -17.39 -32.29 1.13
N SER A 233 -18.40 -31.75 1.82
CA SER A 233 -18.64 -30.29 1.87
C SER A 233 -17.43 -29.54 2.43
N LEU A 234 -16.79 -30.04 3.49
CA LEU A 234 -15.60 -29.42 4.08
C LEU A 234 -14.39 -29.46 3.13
N SER A 235 -14.24 -30.51 2.33
CA SER A 235 -13.14 -30.64 1.37
C SER A 235 -13.17 -29.58 0.27
N GLU A 236 -14.36 -29.11 -0.08
CA GLU A 236 -14.56 -28.07 -1.10
C GLU A 236 -14.36 -26.64 -0.56
N GLN A 237 -14.21 -26.47 0.76
CA GLN A 237 -14.06 -25.16 1.39
C GLN A 237 -12.60 -24.74 1.50
N GLU A 238 -12.33 -23.43 1.39
CA GLU A 238 -10.98 -22.83 1.47
C GLU A 238 -10.25 -23.15 2.79
N PHE A 239 -11.00 -23.25 3.88
CA PHE A 239 -10.48 -23.48 5.24
C PHE A 239 -10.84 -24.87 5.79
N GLY A 240 -12.02 -25.40 5.46
CA GLY A 240 -12.48 -26.71 5.93
C GLY A 240 -11.64 -27.88 5.42
N ASN A 241 -11.00 -27.74 4.26
CA ASN A 241 -10.23 -28.82 3.65
C ASN A 241 -9.04 -29.28 4.53
N TYR A 242 -8.46 -28.38 5.34
CA TYR A 242 -7.29 -28.68 6.16
C TYR A 242 -7.57 -29.73 7.24
N ILE A 243 -8.74 -29.69 7.90
CA ILE A 243 -9.07 -30.69 8.93
C ILE A 243 -9.27 -32.08 8.31
N VAL A 244 -9.88 -32.14 7.11
CA VAL A 244 -10.08 -33.40 6.38
C VAL A 244 -8.71 -33.99 5.99
N GLN A 245 -7.80 -33.15 5.48
CA GLN A 245 -6.43 -33.56 5.19
C GLN A 245 -5.69 -34.06 6.43
N ALA A 246 -5.84 -33.39 7.59
CA ALA A 246 -5.19 -33.78 8.83
C ALA A 246 -5.65 -35.18 9.30
N ILE A 247 -6.95 -35.47 9.21
CA ILE A 247 -7.50 -36.80 9.55
C ILE A 247 -6.99 -37.86 8.58
N ILE A 248 -6.92 -37.56 7.28
CA ILE A 248 -6.43 -38.50 6.28
C ILE A 248 -4.94 -38.79 6.47
N LYS A 249 -4.11 -37.78 6.74
CA LYS A 249 -2.65 -37.95 6.92
C LYS A 249 -2.28 -38.76 8.17
N ASP A 250 -3.14 -38.77 9.18
CA ASP A 250 -2.81 -39.33 10.48
C ASP A 250 -3.05 -40.85 10.56
N ASP A 251 -2.03 -41.61 10.98
CA ASP A 251 -2.11 -43.08 11.06
C ASP A 251 -3.01 -43.58 12.20
N PHE A 252 -3.17 -42.82 13.28
CA PHE A 252 -4.05 -43.20 14.39
C PHE A 252 -5.52 -43.16 13.97
N LEU A 253 -5.84 -42.32 12.98
CA LEU A 253 -7.17 -42.13 12.42
C LEU A 253 -7.41 -42.92 11.12
N ALA A 254 -6.65 -44.00 10.89
CA ALA A 254 -6.75 -44.81 9.67
C ALA A 254 -8.17 -45.33 9.38
N ARG A 255 -8.96 -45.65 10.42
CA ARG A 255 -10.36 -46.08 10.25
C ARG A 255 -11.25 -44.97 9.71
N GLN A 256 -11.07 -43.75 10.22
CA GLN A 256 -11.78 -42.56 9.77
C GLN A 256 -11.37 -42.20 8.35
N ARG A 257 -10.07 -42.29 8.01
CA ARG A 257 -9.58 -42.13 6.65
C ARG A 257 -10.30 -43.07 5.67
N SER A 258 -10.31 -44.38 5.94
CA SER A 258 -10.96 -45.34 5.04
C SER A 258 -12.48 -45.11 4.95
N HIS A 259 -13.12 -44.63 6.03
CA HIS A 259 -14.53 -44.23 5.99
C HIS A 259 -14.78 -43.04 5.05
N ILE A 260 -14.01 -41.95 5.21
CA ILE A 260 -14.14 -40.75 4.37
C ILE A 260 -13.95 -41.09 2.90
N ILE A 261 -12.88 -41.83 2.57
CA ILE A 261 -12.63 -42.21 1.18
C ILE A 261 -13.81 -43.00 0.63
N LYS A 262 -14.25 -44.05 1.33
CA LYS A 262 -15.27 -44.97 0.86
C LYS A 262 -16.66 -44.35 0.73
N HIS A 263 -17.05 -43.49 1.67
CA HIS A 263 -18.43 -42.99 1.78
C HIS A 263 -18.61 -41.58 1.22
N ASP A 264 -17.56 -40.75 1.24
CA ASP A 264 -17.67 -39.34 0.87
C ASP A 264 -16.95 -39.01 -0.46
N PHE A 265 -15.88 -39.72 -0.82
CA PHE A 265 -15.08 -39.41 -2.02
C PHE A 265 -15.34 -40.34 -3.20
N MET A 266 -15.55 -41.63 -2.94
CA MET A 266 -15.91 -42.58 -4.01
C MET A 266 -17.15 -42.10 -4.77
N THR A 267 -17.21 -42.42 -6.06
CA THR A 267 -18.15 -41.93 -7.08
C THR A 267 -18.03 -40.44 -7.44
N ASN A 268 -17.18 -39.67 -6.76
CA ASN A 268 -17.01 -38.22 -6.95
C ASN A 268 -15.55 -37.81 -7.18
N ILE A 269 -14.62 -38.76 -7.42
CA ILE A 269 -13.19 -38.45 -7.59
C ILE A 269 -12.94 -37.48 -8.74
N LEU A 270 -13.62 -37.64 -9.88
CA LEU A 270 -13.47 -36.73 -11.03
C LEU A 270 -13.93 -35.30 -10.70
N GLU A 271 -15.06 -35.15 -10.03
CA GLU A 271 -15.63 -33.85 -9.66
C GLU A 271 -14.74 -33.15 -8.62
N LEU A 272 -14.37 -33.85 -7.54
CA LEU A 272 -13.53 -33.32 -6.47
C LEU A 272 -12.12 -32.97 -6.95
N SER A 273 -11.57 -33.72 -7.92
CA SER A 273 -10.26 -33.41 -8.52
C SER A 273 -10.25 -32.12 -9.35
N GLN A 274 -11.43 -31.64 -9.77
CA GLN A 274 -11.57 -30.38 -10.50
C GLN A 274 -11.84 -29.18 -9.58
N GLY A 275 -12.02 -29.39 -8.28
CA GLY A 275 -12.19 -28.29 -7.32
C GLY A 275 -10.85 -27.68 -6.89
N LYS A 276 -10.82 -26.36 -6.70
CA LYS A 276 -9.63 -25.61 -6.26
C LYS A 276 -9.07 -26.12 -4.93
N TYR A 277 -9.93 -26.49 -3.98
CA TYR A 277 -9.53 -26.92 -2.63
C TYR A 277 -9.64 -28.44 -2.44
N SER A 278 -10.68 -29.06 -3.02
CA SER A 278 -10.92 -30.50 -2.90
C SER A 278 -9.89 -31.35 -3.64
N SER A 279 -9.28 -30.85 -4.73
CA SER A 279 -8.19 -31.53 -5.44
C SER A 279 -7.01 -31.88 -4.50
N HIS A 280 -6.60 -30.95 -3.65
CA HIS A 280 -5.56 -31.19 -2.64
C HIS A 280 -5.96 -32.27 -1.62
N VAL A 281 -7.23 -32.33 -1.24
CA VAL A 281 -7.72 -33.40 -0.34
C VAL A 281 -7.66 -34.76 -1.03
N ILE A 282 -8.00 -34.82 -2.31
CA ILE A 282 -7.89 -36.05 -3.11
C ILE A 282 -6.43 -36.48 -3.30
N GLU A 283 -5.49 -35.55 -3.55
CA GLU A 283 -4.06 -35.86 -3.57
C GLU A 283 -3.59 -36.50 -2.25
N VAL A 284 -4.01 -35.92 -1.12
CA VAL A 284 -3.69 -36.43 0.22
C VAL A 284 -4.34 -37.80 0.46
N ALA A 285 -5.58 -38.01 0.02
CA ALA A 285 -6.28 -39.28 0.07
C ALA A 285 -5.53 -40.37 -0.71
N ILE A 286 -5.13 -40.11 -1.96
CA ILE A 286 -4.35 -41.04 -2.79
C ILE A 286 -3.01 -41.38 -2.10
N SER A 287 -2.38 -40.40 -1.46
CA SER A 287 -1.08 -40.59 -0.78
C SER A 287 -1.16 -41.51 0.44
N HIS A 288 -2.28 -41.51 1.18
CA HIS A 288 -2.40 -42.22 2.47
C HIS A 288 -3.44 -43.34 2.48
N ALA A 289 -4.21 -43.52 1.40
CA ALA A 289 -5.21 -44.58 1.29
C ALA A 289 -4.59 -45.97 1.55
N ASP A 290 -5.33 -46.84 2.22
CA ASP A 290 -4.98 -48.26 2.30
C ASP A 290 -5.12 -48.91 0.92
N GLU A 291 -4.53 -50.10 0.77
CA GLU A 291 -4.45 -50.82 -0.51
C GLU A 291 -5.83 -51.00 -1.19
N ARG A 292 -6.88 -51.29 -0.42
CA ARG A 292 -8.23 -51.50 -0.98
C ARG A 292 -8.88 -50.21 -1.44
N SER A 293 -8.80 -49.17 -0.61
CA SER A 293 -9.30 -47.84 -0.98
C SER A 293 -8.54 -47.26 -2.18
N LEU A 294 -7.22 -47.45 -2.23
CA LEU A 294 -6.39 -46.98 -3.34
C LEU A 294 -6.76 -47.66 -4.67
N GLU A 295 -6.95 -48.98 -4.68
CA GLU A 295 -7.41 -49.71 -5.87
C GLU A 295 -8.77 -49.20 -6.35
N ALA A 296 -9.71 -48.99 -5.43
CA ALA A 296 -11.02 -48.47 -5.78
C ALA A 296 -10.95 -47.07 -6.41
N MET A 297 -10.13 -46.16 -5.87
CA MET A 297 -9.94 -44.81 -6.42
C MET A 297 -9.34 -44.83 -7.84
N PHE A 298 -8.32 -45.67 -8.08
CA PHE A 298 -7.72 -45.79 -9.42
C PHE A 298 -8.69 -46.42 -10.43
N LEU A 299 -9.44 -47.44 -10.02
CA LEU A 299 -10.46 -48.07 -10.86
C LEU A 299 -11.55 -47.07 -11.28
N GLU A 300 -11.99 -46.21 -10.36
CA GLU A 300 -12.97 -45.17 -10.64
C GLU A 300 -12.46 -44.19 -11.71
N VAL A 301 -11.22 -43.71 -11.60
CA VAL A 301 -10.64 -42.79 -12.61
C VAL A 301 -10.43 -43.47 -13.97
N PHE A 302 -10.03 -44.74 -14.00
CA PHE A 302 -9.75 -45.44 -15.26
C PHE A 302 -11.00 -45.96 -15.99
N GLY A 303 -12.09 -46.21 -15.29
CA GLY A 303 -13.27 -46.83 -15.90
C GLY A 303 -14.56 -46.74 -15.10
N GLY A 304 -14.62 -45.93 -14.05
CA GLY A 304 -15.83 -45.68 -13.27
C GLY A 304 -16.73 -44.57 -13.84
N TYR A 305 -16.30 -43.88 -14.90
CA TYR A 305 -17.03 -42.77 -15.51
C TYR A 305 -17.27 -43.02 -17.00
N ASP A 306 -18.47 -42.68 -17.44
CA ASP A 306 -18.76 -42.51 -18.87
C ASP A 306 -17.94 -41.35 -19.43
N THR A 307 -17.64 -41.41 -20.73
CA THR A 307 -16.98 -40.30 -21.41
C THR A 307 -17.87 -39.06 -21.43
N ASP A 308 -17.26 -37.87 -21.38
CA ASP A 308 -18.01 -36.62 -21.49
C ASP A 308 -18.66 -36.43 -22.88
N LYS A 309 -19.30 -35.28 -23.10
CA LYS A 309 -19.94 -34.92 -24.38
C LYS A 309 -18.97 -34.92 -25.57
N ASN A 310 -17.66 -34.83 -25.31
CA ASN A 310 -16.59 -34.83 -26.30
C ASN A 310 -15.90 -36.19 -26.43
N GLY A 311 -16.40 -37.24 -25.76
CA GLY A 311 -15.79 -38.57 -25.76
C GLY A 311 -14.52 -38.67 -24.89
N GLN A 312 -14.28 -37.71 -23.99
CA GLN A 312 -13.10 -37.66 -23.13
C GLN A 312 -13.29 -38.48 -21.86
N THR A 313 -12.26 -39.24 -21.48
CA THR A 313 -12.25 -40.03 -20.24
C THR A 313 -11.99 -39.15 -19.02
N ALA A 314 -12.30 -39.63 -17.81
CA ALA A 314 -11.97 -38.93 -16.57
C ALA A 314 -10.48 -38.59 -16.45
N LEU A 315 -9.59 -39.54 -16.84
CA LEU A 315 -8.16 -39.30 -16.88
C LEU A 315 -7.77 -38.18 -17.85
N HIS A 316 -8.42 -38.08 -19.01
CA HIS A 316 -8.21 -36.96 -19.95
C HIS A 316 -8.57 -35.62 -19.31
N ILE A 317 -9.79 -35.55 -18.77
CA ILE A 317 -10.34 -34.32 -18.20
C ILE A 317 -9.43 -33.84 -17.07
N MET A 318 -9.07 -34.74 -16.15
CA MET A 318 -8.17 -34.39 -15.03
C MET A 318 -6.80 -33.94 -15.53
N LEU A 319 -6.20 -34.65 -16.49
CA LEU A 319 -4.85 -34.35 -16.99
C LEU A 319 -4.73 -32.94 -17.58
N PHE A 320 -5.77 -32.45 -18.27
CA PHE A 320 -5.78 -31.11 -18.88
C PHE A 320 -6.51 -30.05 -18.04
N HIS A 321 -6.98 -30.41 -16.85
CA HIS A 321 -7.65 -29.47 -15.94
C HIS A 321 -6.64 -28.72 -15.07
N GLN A 322 -6.86 -27.42 -14.82
CA GLN A 322 -5.97 -26.54 -14.04
C GLN A 322 -5.63 -27.03 -12.62
N TYR A 323 -6.53 -27.81 -12.00
CA TYR A 323 -6.33 -28.44 -10.68
C TYR A 323 -6.20 -29.97 -10.77
N GLY A 324 -6.88 -30.59 -11.74
CA GLY A 324 -6.93 -32.06 -11.86
C GLY A 324 -5.57 -32.67 -12.22
N ASN A 325 -4.72 -31.89 -12.90
CA ASN A 325 -3.40 -32.35 -13.33
C ASN A 325 -2.51 -32.70 -12.12
N TYR A 326 -2.60 -31.96 -11.01
CA TYR A 326 -1.88 -32.25 -9.77
C TYR A 326 -2.33 -33.58 -9.13
N VAL A 327 -3.63 -33.90 -9.22
CA VAL A 327 -4.15 -35.19 -8.79
C VAL A 327 -3.59 -36.32 -9.65
N VAL A 328 -3.54 -36.15 -10.97
CA VAL A 328 -2.96 -37.16 -11.88
C VAL A 328 -1.45 -37.34 -11.62
N GLN A 329 -0.72 -36.27 -11.33
CA GLN A 329 0.69 -36.35 -10.92
C GLN A 329 0.83 -37.17 -9.64
N ARG A 330 0.00 -36.92 -8.61
CA ARG A 330 0.03 -37.72 -7.38
C ARG A 330 -0.36 -39.18 -7.61
N MET A 331 -1.31 -39.45 -8.51
CA MET A 331 -1.62 -40.82 -8.94
C MET A 331 -0.40 -41.49 -9.57
N LEU A 332 0.33 -40.77 -10.44
CA LEU A 332 1.54 -41.29 -11.07
C LEU A 332 2.64 -41.57 -10.03
N GLU A 333 2.90 -40.64 -9.11
CA GLU A 333 3.86 -40.82 -8.01
C GLU A 333 3.56 -42.08 -7.18
N VAL A 334 2.30 -42.30 -6.84
CA VAL A 334 1.89 -43.51 -6.10
C VAL A 334 2.02 -44.76 -6.96
N ALA A 335 1.64 -44.72 -8.24
CA ALA A 335 1.82 -45.84 -9.16
C ALA A 335 3.30 -46.22 -9.32
N ILE A 336 4.20 -45.24 -9.28
CA ILE A 336 5.65 -45.44 -9.28
C ILE A 336 6.10 -46.14 -8.00
N GLN A 337 5.68 -45.66 -6.82
CA GLN A 337 5.99 -46.31 -5.54
C GLN A 337 5.53 -47.78 -5.55
N VAL A 338 4.36 -48.07 -6.10
CA VAL A 338 3.86 -49.44 -6.27
C VAL A 338 4.74 -50.24 -7.23
N ARG A 339 5.11 -49.66 -8.39
CA ARG A 339 5.92 -50.32 -9.41
C ARG A 339 7.32 -50.70 -8.93
N TYR A 340 7.89 -49.92 -8.02
CA TYR A 340 9.19 -50.17 -7.38
C TYR A 340 9.08 -50.91 -6.04
N GLY A 341 7.89 -51.38 -5.65
CA GLY A 341 7.69 -52.16 -4.43
C GLY A 341 7.81 -51.36 -3.12
N GLN A 342 7.78 -50.02 -3.19
CA GLN A 342 7.80 -49.13 -2.03
C GLN A 342 6.41 -49.04 -1.36
N ARG A 343 5.34 -49.33 -2.10
CA ARG A 343 3.95 -49.36 -1.60
C ARG A 343 3.20 -50.56 -2.20
N ARG A 344 2.23 -51.11 -1.48
CA ARG A 344 1.37 -52.19 -2.02
C ARG A 344 0.28 -51.61 -2.94
N GLY A 345 -0.02 -52.31 -4.03
CA GLY A 345 -1.02 -51.93 -5.01
C GLY A 345 -0.82 -52.66 -6.34
N ASN A 346 -1.57 -52.28 -7.37
CA ASN A 346 -1.50 -52.88 -8.70
C ASN A 346 -0.43 -52.19 -9.59
N PRO A 347 0.64 -52.90 -10.01
CA PRO A 347 1.70 -52.32 -10.84
C PRO A 347 1.23 -51.79 -12.21
N GLN A 348 0.07 -52.26 -12.71
CA GLN A 348 -0.47 -51.86 -14.02
C GLN A 348 -0.95 -50.40 -14.06
N TRP A 349 -1.18 -49.76 -12.90
CA TRP A 349 -1.58 -48.36 -12.86
C TRP A 349 -0.56 -47.44 -13.55
N PHE A 350 0.73 -47.73 -13.37
CA PHE A 350 1.81 -46.98 -14.01
C PHE A 350 1.71 -47.08 -15.53
N ASP A 351 1.60 -48.30 -16.06
CA ASP A 351 1.52 -48.54 -17.50
C ASP A 351 0.29 -47.89 -18.12
N ARG A 352 -0.84 -47.85 -17.42
CA ARG A 352 -2.07 -47.18 -17.88
C ARG A 352 -1.90 -45.66 -17.98
N ILE A 353 -1.39 -45.01 -16.94
CA ILE A 353 -1.19 -43.55 -16.94
C ILE A 353 -0.16 -43.15 -18.00
N VAL A 354 0.95 -43.88 -18.08
CA VAL A 354 2.04 -43.60 -19.03
C VAL A 354 1.59 -43.83 -20.47
N SER A 355 0.90 -44.93 -20.76
CA SER A 355 0.38 -45.21 -22.12
C SER A 355 -0.61 -44.14 -22.56
N TYR A 356 -1.46 -43.67 -21.63
CA TYR A 356 -2.38 -42.59 -21.90
C TYR A 356 -1.66 -41.27 -22.17
N ALA A 357 -0.72 -40.86 -21.30
CA ALA A 357 0.08 -39.66 -21.49
C ALA A 357 0.86 -39.68 -22.82
N TYR A 358 1.39 -40.84 -23.21
CA TYR A 358 2.07 -41.00 -24.50
C TYR A 358 1.11 -40.78 -25.69
N SER A 359 -0.12 -41.30 -25.61
CA SER A 359 -1.14 -41.13 -26.65
C SER A 359 -1.55 -39.66 -26.86
N VAL A 360 -1.46 -38.82 -25.83
CA VAL A 360 -1.78 -37.38 -25.87
C VAL A 360 -0.54 -36.48 -25.85
N SER A 361 0.66 -37.03 -26.05
CA SER A 361 1.94 -36.31 -25.95
C SER A 361 2.03 -35.07 -26.84
N ARG A 362 1.44 -35.10 -28.04
CA ARG A 362 1.34 -33.94 -28.95
C ARG A 362 0.46 -32.81 -28.43
N GLN A 363 -0.54 -33.11 -27.61
CA GLN A 363 -1.39 -32.10 -26.98
C GLN A 363 -0.67 -31.54 -25.75
N LEU A 364 -0.03 -32.40 -24.96
CA LEU A 364 0.80 -31.99 -23.82
C LEU A 364 1.91 -31.04 -24.26
N SER A 365 2.60 -31.30 -25.38
CA SER A 365 3.69 -30.43 -25.88
C SER A 365 3.28 -29.00 -26.22
N ARG A 366 1.98 -28.68 -26.35
CA ARG A 366 1.51 -27.29 -26.54
C ARG A 366 1.52 -26.48 -25.25
N TYR A 367 1.61 -27.14 -24.09
CA TYR A 367 1.58 -26.53 -22.77
C TYR A 367 2.97 -26.44 -22.11
N TYR A 368 4.04 -26.87 -22.80
CA TYR A 368 5.44 -26.79 -22.33
C TYR A 368 6.33 -26.21 -23.43
N ALA A 369 6.80 -24.98 -23.23
CA ALA A 369 8.02 -24.48 -23.86
C ALA A 369 9.12 -24.49 -22.79
N SER A 370 10.31 -24.98 -23.09
CA SER A 370 11.46 -24.88 -22.18
C SER A 370 11.77 -23.40 -21.85
N PRO A 371 12.41 -23.07 -20.72
CA PRO A 371 12.74 -21.68 -20.39
C PRO A 371 13.53 -20.95 -21.50
N GLU A 372 14.37 -21.68 -22.23
CA GLU A 372 15.12 -21.18 -23.38
C GLU A 372 14.21 -20.92 -24.59
N GLU A 373 13.28 -21.84 -24.91
CA GLU A 373 12.28 -21.64 -25.96
C GLU A 373 11.30 -20.51 -25.62
N GLN A 374 10.91 -20.38 -24.34
CA GLN A 374 10.08 -19.27 -23.86
C GLN A 374 10.79 -17.94 -24.04
N THR A 375 12.08 -17.87 -23.69
CA THR A 375 12.91 -16.68 -23.89
C THR A 375 13.01 -16.34 -25.39
N ASN A 376 13.28 -17.34 -26.24
CA ASN A 376 13.37 -17.16 -27.68
C ASN A 376 12.03 -16.69 -28.29
N LEU A 377 10.91 -17.24 -27.82
CA LEU A 377 9.58 -16.82 -28.24
C LEU A 377 9.27 -15.39 -27.79
N ALA A 378 9.66 -15.02 -26.56
CA ALA A 378 9.53 -13.66 -26.06
C ALA A 378 10.33 -12.67 -26.92
N VAL A 379 11.56 -13.02 -27.31
CA VAL A 379 12.38 -12.24 -28.25
C VAL A 379 11.66 -12.07 -29.60
N GLN A 380 11.11 -13.14 -30.17
CA GLN A 380 10.38 -13.06 -31.45
C GLN A 380 9.13 -12.17 -31.34
N LYS A 381 8.39 -12.26 -30.24
CA LYS A 381 7.23 -11.39 -29.98
C LYS A 381 7.63 -9.93 -29.81
N LEU A 382 8.72 -9.65 -29.09
CA LEU A 382 9.26 -8.29 -28.97
C LEU A 382 9.64 -7.70 -30.33
N GLN A 383 10.25 -8.51 -31.21
CA GLN A 383 10.56 -8.11 -32.57
C GLN A 383 9.30 -7.84 -33.40
N GLN A 384 8.26 -8.68 -33.27
CA GLN A 384 6.98 -8.45 -33.93
C GLN A 384 6.31 -7.15 -33.45
N CYS A 385 6.37 -6.85 -32.15
CA CYS A 385 5.80 -5.64 -31.56
C CYS A 385 6.51 -4.34 -31.96
N GLN A 386 7.66 -4.40 -32.66
CA GLN A 386 8.32 -3.23 -33.24
C GLN A 386 7.58 -2.65 -34.45
N LYS A 387 6.60 -3.38 -35.02
CA LYS A 387 5.77 -2.86 -36.11
C LYS A 387 4.82 -1.77 -35.58
N ILE A 388 4.91 -0.58 -36.15
CA ILE A 388 4.03 0.56 -35.86
C ILE A 388 2.76 0.43 -36.72
N PHE A 389 1.62 0.77 -36.14
CA PHE A 389 0.32 0.80 -36.82
C PHE A 389 -0.21 2.23 -36.79
N ASP A 390 -0.86 2.64 -37.87
CA ASP A 390 -1.56 3.92 -37.92
C ASP A 390 -2.95 3.78 -37.29
N PHE A 391 -3.24 4.62 -36.30
CA PHE A 391 -4.52 4.65 -35.58
C PHE A 391 -5.46 5.77 -36.03
N TYR A 392 -5.01 6.68 -36.92
CA TYR A 392 -5.88 7.71 -37.50
C TYR A 392 -6.95 7.10 -38.41
N ASP A 393 -6.68 5.95 -39.04
CA ASP A 393 -7.71 5.09 -39.63
C ASP A 393 -8.05 3.94 -38.65
N PRO A 394 -9.19 4.00 -37.94
CA PRO A 394 -9.57 3.00 -36.94
C PRO A 394 -9.93 1.64 -37.55
N VAL A 395 -10.32 1.58 -38.83
CA VAL A 395 -10.78 0.35 -39.49
C VAL A 395 -9.61 -0.38 -40.18
N SER A 396 -8.54 0.35 -40.51
CA SER A 396 -7.33 -0.25 -41.08
C SER A 396 -6.70 -1.28 -40.15
N GLN A 397 -6.35 -2.44 -40.72
CA GLN A 397 -5.50 -3.47 -40.10
C GLN A 397 -5.96 -3.93 -38.69
N LEU A 398 -7.27 -3.90 -38.39
CA LEU A 398 -7.85 -4.27 -37.09
C LEU A 398 -7.31 -5.61 -36.55
N LYS A 399 -7.27 -6.65 -37.38
CA LYS A 399 -6.73 -7.96 -36.99
C LYS A 399 -5.27 -7.89 -36.56
N SER A 400 -4.43 -7.15 -37.28
CA SER A 400 -3.01 -7.00 -36.95
C SER A 400 -2.80 -6.12 -35.71
N LYS A 401 -3.62 -5.08 -35.52
CA LYS A 401 -3.64 -4.27 -34.30
C LYS A 401 -3.97 -5.12 -33.07
N GLU A 402 -4.98 -5.99 -33.17
CA GLU A 402 -5.35 -6.88 -32.06
C GLU A 402 -4.28 -7.94 -31.77
N ILE A 403 -3.62 -8.49 -32.80
CA ILE A 403 -2.49 -9.42 -32.61
C ILE A 403 -1.36 -8.77 -31.82
N LYS A 404 -0.99 -7.51 -32.14
CA LYS A 404 0.04 -6.80 -31.38
C LYS A 404 -0.40 -6.52 -29.95
N ARG A 405 -1.67 -6.14 -29.74
CA ARG A 405 -2.25 -5.92 -28.42
C ARG A 405 -2.20 -7.18 -27.56
N ALA A 406 -2.62 -8.33 -28.09
CA ALA A 406 -2.54 -9.61 -27.39
C ALA A 406 -1.08 -10.01 -27.09
N ALA A 407 -0.17 -9.85 -28.06
CA ALA A 407 1.25 -10.16 -27.86
C ALA A 407 1.90 -9.29 -26.77
N LEU A 408 1.56 -8.00 -26.68
CA LEU A 408 2.06 -7.12 -25.61
C LEU A 408 1.53 -7.54 -24.23
N ASN A 409 0.25 -7.89 -24.11
CA ASN A 409 -0.31 -8.40 -22.84
C ASN A 409 0.38 -9.69 -22.40
N GLU A 410 0.55 -10.65 -23.32
CA GLU A 410 1.25 -11.90 -23.01
C GLU A 410 2.71 -11.68 -22.59
N LEU A 411 3.39 -10.66 -23.14
CA LEU A 411 4.74 -10.28 -22.72
C LEU A 411 4.76 -9.65 -21.31
N ILE A 412 3.75 -8.84 -20.96
CA ILE A 412 3.59 -8.27 -19.62
C ILE A 412 3.38 -9.38 -18.60
N ASP A 413 2.47 -10.32 -18.91
CA ASP A 413 2.19 -11.48 -18.07
C ASP A 413 3.44 -12.36 -17.90
N TYR A 414 4.20 -12.58 -18.98
CA TYR A 414 5.45 -13.33 -18.94
C TYR A 414 6.48 -12.69 -18.00
N ILE A 415 6.73 -11.38 -18.13
CA ILE A 415 7.69 -10.65 -17.28
C ILE A 415 7.24 -10.63 -15.81
N THR A 416 5.93 -10.57 -15.56
CA THR A 416 5.37 -10.42 -14.21
C THR A 416 5.23 -11.75 -13.48
N ALA A 417 4.82 -12.82 -14.17
CA ALA A 417 4.52 -14.12 -13.56
C ALA A 417 5.72 -15.08 -13.52
N THR A 418 6.70 -14.91 -14.42
CA THR A 418 7.81 -15.87 -14.57
C THR A 418 9.04 -15.41 -13.78
N LYS A 419 9.54 -16.25 -12.87
CA LYS A 419 10.80 -15.99 -12.15
C LYS A 419 11.99 -16.04 -13.10
N ASN A 420 12.94 -15.11 -12.95
CA ASN A 420 14.10 -14.95 -13.81
C ASN A 420 13.74 -14.70 -15.29
N ALA A 421 12.55 -14.18 -15.57
CA ALA A 421 12.14 -13.83 -16.93
C ALA A 421 13.10 -12.81 -17.56
N VAL A 422 13.58 -11.85 -16.77
CA VAL A 422 14.45 -10.76 -17.21
C VAL A 422 15.90 -11.24 -17.34
N CYS A 423 16.21 -11.87 -18.47
CA CYS A 423 17.54 -12.37 -18.81
C CYS A 423 18.29 -11.44 -19.79
N GLU A 424 19.61 -11.62 -19.92
CA GLU A 424 20.50 -10.74 -20.72
C GLU A 424 20.05 -10.53 -22.18
N PRO A 425 19.57 -11.55 -22.93
CA PRO A 425 19.09 -11.37 -24.31
C PRO A 425 17.89 -10.44 -24.47
N LEU A 426 17.05 -10.29 -23.42
CA LEU A 426 15.84 -9.47 -23.51
C LEU A 426 16.09 -7.97 -23.38
N TYR A 427 17.17 -7.55 -22.71
CA TYR A 427 17.50 -6.12 -22.52
C TYR A 427 17.53 -5.33 -23.84
N PRO A 428 18.34 -5.72 -24.86
CA PRO A 428 18.39 -4.98 -26.11
C PRO A 428 17.06 -5.02 -26.86
N GLU A 429 16.33 -6.14 -26.81
CA GLU A 429 15.07 -6.31 -27.56
C GLU A 429 13.93 -5.48 -26.96
N ILE A 430 13.79 -5.46 -25.63
CA ILE A 430 12.80 -4.63 -24.93
C ILE A 430 13.09 -3.16 -25.19
N ILE A 431 14.34 -2.73 -24.98
CA ILE A 431 14.70 -1.30 -25.12
C ILE A 431 14.52 -0.83 -26.57
N ARG A 432 14.87 -1.67 -27.56
CA ARG A 432 14.62 -1.36 -28.97
C ARG A 432 13.12 -1.32 -29.31
N MET A 433 12.34 -2.25 -28.76
CA MET A 433 10.88 -2.29 -28.95
C MET A 433 10.22 -1.05 -28.37
N VAL A 434 10.57 -0.68 -27.15
CA VAL A 434 10.10 0.56 -26.49
C VAL A 434 10.51 1.77 -27.32
N SER A 435 11.79 1.91 -27.65
CA SER A 435 12.32 3.07 -28.41
C SER A 435 11.60 3.28 -29.74
N ARG A 436 11.29 2.20 -30.48
CA ARG A 436 10.57 2.30 -31.76
C ARG A 436 9.10 2.68 -31.63
N ASN A 437 8.48 2.41 -30.49
CA ASN A 437 7.07 2.68 -30.29
C ASN A 437 6.83 4.05 -29.64
N ILE A 438 7.67 4.46 -28.68
CA ILE A 438 7.41 5.69 -27.91
C ILE A 438 8.11 6.93 -28.51
N PHE A 439 9.34 6.80 -29.03
CA PHE A 439 10.09 7.96 -29.49
C PHE A 439 9.59 8.41 -30.86
N ARG A 440 8.85 9.52 -30.84
CA ARG A 440 8.23 10.15 -32.01
C ARG A 440 8.25 11.66 -31.84
N VAL A 441 8.11 12.38 -32.94
CA VAL A 441 7.82 13.81 -32.91
C VAL A 441 6.37 13.97 -32.48
N LEU A 442 6.13 14.80 -31.48
CA LEU A 442 4.78 15.11 -31.01
C LEU A 442 4.03 15.94 -32.07
N PRO A 443 2.72 15.74 -32.25
CA PRO A 443 1.93 16.54 -33.17
C PRO A 443 1.99 18.03 -32.78
N PRO A 444 1.90 18.96 -33.74
CA PRO A 444 1.82 20.38 -33.42
C PRO A 444 0.54 20.69 -32.64
N SER A 445 0.62 21.57 -31.66
CA SER A 445 -0.55 22.08 -30.94
C SER A 445 -1.36 23.01 -31.85
N ASP A 446 -2.66 22.75 -31.98
CA ASP A 446 -3.57 23.53 -32.84
C ASP A 446 -4.06 24.84 -32.17
N ASN A 447 -3.81 25.04 -30.86
CA ASN A 447 -4.35 26.15 -30.08
C ASN A 447 -3.42 27.37 -30.03
N SER A 448 -3.71 28.40 -30.83
CA SER A 448 -3.00 29.68 -30.81
C SER A 448 -3.31 30.57 -29.60
N GLU A 449 -4.43 30.33 -28.91
CA GLU A 449 -4.87 31.03 -27.69
C GLU A 449 -5.18 30.00 -26.60
N PHE A 450 -4.20 29.14 -26.28
CA PHE A 450 -4.38 28.08 -25.29
C PHE A 450 -4.73 28.65 -23.90
N ASP A 451 -5.90 28.29 -23.38
CA ASP A 451 -6.25 28.48 -21.97
C ASP A 451 -6.07 27.13 -21.24
N PRO A 452 -5.03 26.98 -20.42
CA PRO A 452 -4.76 25.72 -19.74
C PRO A 452 -5.86 25.27 -18.77
N GLU A 453 -6.76 26.17 -18.36
CA GLU A 453 -7.87 25.84 -17.46
C GLU A 453 -9.16 25.44 -18.21
N GLU A 454 -9.32 25.83 -19.49
CA GLU A 454 -10.54 25.59 -20.27
C GLU A 454 -10.37 24.57 -21.41
N ASP A 455 -9.16 24.43 -21.96
CA ASP A 455 -8.90 23.57 -23.12
C ASP A 455 -8.85 22.08 -22.78
N GLU A 456 -9.62 21.27 -23.53
CA GLU A 456 -9.56 19.81 -23.41
C GLU A 456 -8.26 19.26 -24.03
N PRO A 457 -7.52 18.39 -23.31
CA PRO A 457 -6.26 17.85 -23.82
C PRO A 457 -6.48 16.91 -25.00
N THR A 458 -5.67 17.04 -26.05
CA THR A 458 -5.70 16.12 -27.19
C THR A 458 -5.21 14.74 -26.75
N LEU A 459 -6.09 13.74 -26.87
CA LEU A 459 -5.77 12.35 -26.53
C LEU A 459 -5.03 11.64 -27.67
N GLU A 460 -4.01 10.86 -27.33
CA GLU A 460 -3.24 10.09 -28.31
C GLU A 460 -4.08 8.92 -28.86
N VAL A 461 -4.27 8.88 -30.18
CA VAL A 461 -5.09 7.87 -30.86
C VAL A 461 -4.48 6.47 -30.80
N SER A 462 -3.14 6.39 -30.70
CA SER A 462 -2.39 5.13 -30.62
C SER A 462 -2.32 4.56 -29.19
N TRP A 463 -3.01 5.19 -28.24
CA TRP A 463 -2.99 4.84 -26.81
C TRP A 463 -3.20 3.35 -26.49
N PRO A 464 -4.11 2.60 -27.16
CA PRO A 464 -4.31 1.18 -26.87
C PRO A 464 -3.05 0.30 -27.03
N HIS A 465 -2.09 0.73 -27.86
CA HIS A 465 -0.78 0.07 -27.96
C HIS A 465 0.25 0.75 -27.05
N LEU A 466 0.30 2.08 -27.01
CA LEU A 466 1.29 2.82 -26.22
C LEU A 466 1.18 2.54 -24.72
N GLN A 467 -0.04 2.44 -24.18
CA GLN A 467 -0.28 2.07 -22.80
C GLN A 467 0.43 0.77 -22.43
N LEU A 468 0.30 -0.27 -23.27
CA LEU A 468 0.90 -1.58 -23.03
C LEU A 468 2.43 -1.55 -23.20
N VAL A 469 2.95 -0.71 -24.11
CA VAL A 469 4.40 -0.53 -24.25
C VAL A 469 5.00 0.14 -23.01
N TYR A 470 4.36 1.19 -22.49
CA TYR A 470 4.76 1.85 -21.26
C TYR A 470 4.65 0.92 -20.04
N GLU A 471 3.55 0.17 -19.93
CA GLU A 471 3.35 -0.80 -18.87
C GLU A 471 4.39 -1.92 -18.89
N LEU A 472 4.67 -2.49 -20.06
CA LEU A 472 5.74 -3.49 -20.23
C LEU A 472 7.09 -2.94 -19.77
N PHE A 473 7.43 -1.72 -20.18
CA PHE A 473 8.70 -1.11 -19.81
C PHE A 473 8.79 -0.82 -18.31
N LEU A 474 7.69 -0.37 -17.71
CA LEU A 474 7.61 -0.15 -16.27
C LEU A 474 7.79 -1.47 -15.50
N ARG A 475 7.07 -2.54 -15.87
CA ARG A 475 7.21 -3.87 -15.23
C ARG A 475 8.62 -4.44 -15.40
N PHE A 476 9.23 -4.24 -16.57
CA PHE A 476 10.62 -4.60 -16.81
C PHE A 476 11.60 -3.87 -15.87
N LEU A 477 11.42 -2.56 -15.68
CA LEU A 477 12.25 -1.76 -14.76
C LEU A 477 11.99 -2.09 -13.30
N GLU A 478 10.76 -2.44 -12.91
CA GLU A 478 10.37 -2.76 -11.53
C GLU A 478 10.67 -4.20 -11.12
N SER A 479 10.88 -5.09 -12.09
CA SER A 479 11.21 -6.49 -11.85
C SER A 479 12.39 -6.63 -10.86
N PRO A 480 12.28 -7.53 -9.86
CA PRO A 480 13.38 -7.81 -8.94
C PRO A 480 14.60 -8.39 -9.64
N ASP A 481 14.41 -9.02 -10.81
CA ASP A 481 15.46 -9.63 -11.62
C ASP A 481 16.21 -8.60 -12.49
N PHE A 482 15.76 -7.34 -12.50
CA PHE A 482 16.39 -6.28 -13.29
C PHE A 482 17.75 -5.86 -12.73
N GLN A 483 18.78 -5.89 -13.58
CA GLN A 483 20.16 -5.52 -13.29
C GLN A 483 20.55 -4.24 -14.04
N ALA A 484 20.75 -3.15 -13.28
CA ALA A 484 21.16 -1.86 -13.83
C ALA A 484 22.52 -1.90 -14.56
N THR A 485 23.41 -2.83 -14.19
CA THR A 485 24.71 -3.04 -14.83
C THR A 485 24.61 -3.51 -16.29
N LEU A 486 23.57 -4.29 -16.62
CA LEU A 486 23.27 -4.70 -17.99
C LEU A 486 22.48 -3.60 -18.72
N GLY A 487 21.48 -3.01 -18.05
CA GLY A 487 20.65 -1.94 -18.62
C GLY A 487 21.43 -0.69 -19.04
N LYS A 488 22.49 -0.32 -18.33
CA LYS A 488 23.28 0.91 -18.64
C LYS A 488 23.96 0.90 -20.00
N LYS A 489 24.09 -0.27 -20.65
CA LYS A 489 24.64 -0.40 -22.01
C LYS A 489 23.68 0.14 -23.07
N TYR A 490 22.40 0.23 -22.73
CA TYR A 490 21.31 0.52 -23.67
C TYR A 490 20.47 1.74 -23.25
N ILE A 491 20.36 2.00 -21.94
CA ILE A 491 19.75 3.22 -21.39
C ILE A 491 20.88 4.22 -21.16
N ASP A 492 21.17 5.01 -22.18
CA ASP A 492 22.22 6.03 -22.17
C ASP A 492 21.63 7.46 -22.10
N GLN A 493 22.49 8.48 -22.22
CA GLN A 493 22.06 9.88 -22.20
C GLN A 493 21.13 10.22 -23.37
N ARG A 494 21.31 9.58 -24.53
CA ARG A 494 20.47 9.80 -25.71
C ARG A 494 19.07 9.25 -25.48
N PHE A 495 18.96 8.04 -24.95
CA PHE A 495 17.67 7.44 -24.58
C PHE A 495 16.91 8.35 -23.60
N VAL A 496 17.61 8.84 -22.57
CA VAL A 496 17.01 9.75 -21.58
C VAL A 496 16.56 11.07 -22.21
N LEU A 497 17.35 11.64 -23.12
CA LEU A 497 16.97 12.89 -23.79
C LEU A 497 15.68 12.71 -24.61
N GLN A 498 15.59 11.65 -25.42
CA GLN A 498 14.38 11.35 -26.20
C GLN A 498 13.17 11.05 -25.31
N LEU A 499 13.39 10.44 -24.13
CA LEU A 499 12.33 10.21 -23.15
C LEU A 499 11.84 11.53 -22.53
N LEU A 500 12.75 12.48 -22.26
CA LEU A 500 12.40 13.79 -21.73
C LEU A 500 11.62 14.64 -22.73
N GLU A 501 11.94 14.55 -24.02
CA GLU A 501 11.20 15.26 -25.08
C GLU A 501 9.71 14.86 -25.11
N LEU A 502 9.36 13.63 -24.73
CA LEU A 502 7.96 13.17 -24.69
C LEU A 502 7.13 13.76 -23.54
N PHE A 503 7.76 14.41 -22.54
CA PHE A 503 7.02 15.07 -21.46
C PHE A 503 6.15 16.23 -21.96
N ASP A 504 6.40 16.72 -23.17
CA ASP A 504 5.56 17.75 -23.81
C ASP A 504 4.28 17.19 -24.44
N SER A 505 4.02 15.88 -24.32
CA SER A 505 2.77 15.26 -24.81
C SER A 505 1.55 15.93 -24.17
N GLU A 506 0.53 16.26 -24.98
CA GLU A 506 -0.74 16.82 -24.48
C GLU A 506 -1.55 15.79 -23.68
N ASP A 507 -1.33 14.49 -23.90
CA ASP A 507 -2.03 13.40 -23.22
C ASP A 507 -1.49 13.19 -21.78
N PRO A 508 -2.27 13.50 -20.73
CA PRO A 508 -1.83 13.35 -19.34
C PRO A 508 -1.51 11.90 -18.97
N ARG A 509 -2.13 10.92 -19.65
CA ARG A 509 -1.88 9.50 -19.38
C ARG A 509 -0.46 9.12 -19.79
N GLU A 510 0.02 9.64 -20.91
CA GLU A 510 1.40 9.44 -21.35
C GLU A 510 2.39 10.07 -20.38
N ARG A 511 2.13 11.32 -19.95
CA ARG A 511 2.98 12.03 -18.98
C ARG A 511 3.08 11.31 -17.63
N ASP A 512 2.01 10.70 -17.14
CA ASP A 512 2.04 9.95 -15.87
C ASP A 512 2.91 8.67 -15.94
N PHE A 513 2.90 7.95 -17.07
CA PHE A 513 3.82 6.84 -17.30
C PHE A 513 5.27 7.33 -17.41
N LEU A 514 5.51 8.39 -18.19
CA LEU A 514 6.83 9.00 -18.35
C LEU A 514 7.41 9.43 -17.00
N LYS A 515 6.57 10.05 -16.15
CA LYS A 515 6.91 10.45 -14.78
C LYS A 515 7.46 9.27 -13.98
N THR A 516 6.69 8.19 -13.93
CA THR A 516 7.02 7.00 -13.16
C THR A 516 8.28 6.33 -13.71
N ILE A 517 8.37 6.18 -15.04
CA ILE A 517 9.52 5.55 -15.72
C ILE A 517 10.81 6.36 -15.47
N LEU A 518 10.76 7.68 -15.66
CA LEU A 518 11.91 8.55 -15.43
C LEU A 518 12.37 8.51 -13.97
N HIS A 519 11.43 8.49 -13.02
CA HIS A 519 11.75 8.33 -11.60
C HIS A 519 12.44 6.98 -11.31
N ARG A 520 11.97 5.87 -11.88
CA ARG A 520 12.63 4.55 -11.75
C ARG A 520 14.03 4.55 -12.38
N ILE A 521 14.20 5.17 -13.55
CA ILE A 521 15.51 5.31 -14.20
C ILE A 521 16.45 6.14 -13.31
N TYR A 522 16.00 7.28 -12.78
CA TYR A 522 16.80 8.11 -11.88
C TYR A 522 17.23 7.36 -10.61
N GLY A 523 16.34 6.56 -10.05
CA GLY A 523 16.59 5.71 -8.88
C GLY A 523 17.68 4.66 -9.15
N LYS A 524 17.55 3.90 -10.24
CA LYS A 524 18.41 2.74 -10.56
C LYS A 524 19.74 3.12 -11.22
N PHE A 525 19.82 4.22 -11.96
CA PHE A 525 21.01 4.61 -12.72
C PHE A 525 21.72 5.83 -12.12
N LEU A 526 22.61 5.58 -11.15
CA LEU A 526 23.37 6.64 -10.47
C LEU A 526 24.16 7.54 -11.44
N GLY A 527 24.73 6.95 -12.51
CA GLY A 527 25.52 7.68 -13.52
C GLY A 527 24.71 8.65 -14.40
N LEU A 528 23.39 8.50 -14.47
CA LEU A 528 22.51 9.36 -15.28
C LEU A 528 21.91 10.52 -14.47
N ARG A 529 21.99 10.49 -13.14
CA ARG A 529 21.33 11.49 -12.26
C ARG A 529 21.74 12.93 -12.56
N ALA A 530 23.05 13.18 -12.70
CA ALA A 530 23.56 14.52 -13.00
C ALA A 530 23.08 15.02 -14.37
N PHE A 531 23.04 14.14 -15.36
CA PHE A 531 22.55 14.45 -16.70
C PHE A 531 21.04 14.77 -16.68
N ILE A 532 20.22 13.92 -16.05
CA ILE A 532 18.77 14.13 -15.92
C ILE A 532 18.47 15.48 -15.28
N ARG A 533 19.10 15.80 -14.14
CA ARG A 533 18.91 17.11 -13.48
C ARG A 533 19.30 18.27 -14.37
N LYS A 534 20.41 18.15 -15.10
CA LYS A 534 20.86 19.19 -16.03
C LYS A 534 19.86 19.41 -17.18
N GLN A 535 19.29 18.34 -17.74
CA GLN A 535 18.30 18.45 -18.82
C GLN A 535 16.97 19.02 -18.34
N ILE A 536 16.45 18.56 -17.19
CA ILE A 536 15.25 19.15 -16.58
C ILE A 536 15.45 20.65 -16.32
N ASN A 537 16.63 21.06 -15.82
CA ASN A 537 16.95 22.48 -15.63
C ASN A 537 16.91 23.25 -16.95
N TYR A 538 17.46 22.69 -18.03
CA TYR A 538 17.43 23.32 -19.34
C TYR A 538 15.99 23.52 -19.83
N MET A 539 15.14 22.49 -19.70
CA MET A 539 13.73 22.56 -20.10
C MET A 539 12.97 23.59 -19.29
N PHE A 540 13.17 23.67 -17.97
CA PHE A 540 12.55 24.71 -17.13
C PHE A 540 13.03 26.11 -17.48
N LEU A 541 14.32 26.31 -17.78
CA LEU A 541 14.82 27.62 -18.19
C LEU A 541 14.25 28.04 -19.55
N SER A 542 14.19 27.13 -20.52
CA SER A 542 13.54 27.36 -21.82
C SER A 542 12.06 27.69 -21.65
N PHE A 543 11.34 26.95 -20.80
CA PHE A 543 9.94 27.21 -20.49
C PHE A 543 9.72 28.60 -19.88
N VAL A 544 10.52 28.98 -18.87
CA VAL A 544 10.33 30.25 -18.15
C VAL A 544 10.73 31.48 -18.98
N PHE A 545 11.75 31.36 -19.84
CA PHE A 545 12.38 32.52 -20.48
C PHE A 545 12.20 32.59 -22.00
N GLU A 546 11.82 31.50 -22.67
CA GLU A 546 11.75 31.43 -24.13
C GLU A 546 10.34 31.13 -24.64
N THR A 547 9.73 30.02 -24.21
CA THR A 547 8.48 29.52 -24.83
C THR A 547 7.22 29.87 -24.06
N GLU A 548 7.29 29.97 -22.72
CA GLU A 548 6.12 30.01 -21.81
C GLU A 548 5.09 28.87 -22.04
N SER A 549 5.50 27.81 -22.77
CA SER A 549 4.68 26.64 -23.09
C SER A 549 5.51 25.37 -22.94
N PHE A 550 5.02 24.46 -22.11
CA PHE A 550 5.53 23.10 -21.90
C PHE A 550 4.52 22.32 -21.03
N ASN A 551 4.02 21.17 -21.51
CA ASN A 551 2.92 20.46 -20.85
C ASN A 551 3.35 19.70 -19.58
N GLY A 552 4.60 19.23 -19.52
CA GLY A 552 5.07 18.30 -18.48
C GLY A 552 5.70 18.94 -17.23
N VAL A 553 5.47 20.23 -16.96
CA VAL A 553 6.08 20.93 -15.80
C VAL A 553 5.70 20.26 -14.48
N SER A 554 4.41 19.93 -14.33
CA SER A 554 3.85 19.36 -13.10
C SER A 554 4.48 18.01 -12.75
N GLU A 555 4.51 17.10 -13.73
CA GLU A 555 5.05 15.76 -13.57
C GLU A 555 6.57 15.79 -13.32
N MET A 556 7.30 16.70 -13.97
CA MET A 556 8.73 16.90 -13.69
C MET A 556 8.97 17.39 -12.26
N LEU A 557 8.12 18.29 -11.75
CA LEU A 557 8.22 18.78 -10.38
C LEU A 557 7.91 17.69 -9.35
N GLU A 558 6.97 16.77 -9.61
CA GLU A 558 6.74 15.62 -8.73
C GLU A 558 7.99 14.73 -8.57
N ILE A 559 8.68 14.46 -9.68
CA ILE A 559 9.95 13.70 -9.65
C ILE A 559 10.98 14.48 -8.84
N LEU A 560 11.12 15.77 -9.11
CA LEU A 560 12.08 16.62 -8.40
C LEU A 560 11.77 16.72 -6.90
N GLY A 561 10.50 16.80 -6.49
CA GLY A 561 10.09 16.78 -5.09
C GLY A 561 10.60 15.52 -4.37
N SER A 562 10.41 14.35 -4.99
CA SER A 562 10.96 13.08 -4.48
C SER A 562 12.50 13.09 -4.40
N ILE A 563 13.16 13.64 -5.43
CA ILE A 563 14.62 13.78 -5.47
C ILE A 563 15.15 14.72 -4.38
N ILE A 564 14.49 15.86 -4.15
CA ILE A 564 14.86 16.86 -3.15
C ILE A 564 14.73 16.27 -1.74
N ASN A 565 13.66 15.53 -1.48
CA ASN A 565 13.49 14.84 -0.21
C ASN A 565 14.64 13.83 0.05
N GLY A 566 15.20 13.22 -1.02
CA GLY A 566 16.36 12.34 -0.95
C GLY A 566 17.74 13.03 -0.85
N PHE A 567 17.82 14.37 -0.79
CA PHE A 567 19.11 15.05 -0.70
C PHE A 567 19.82 14.78 0.64
N ALA A 568 21.12 14.51 0.55
CA ALA A 568 22.00 14.40 1.70
C ALA A 568 22.26 15.78 2.33
N LEU A 569 22.37 15.81 3.65
CA LEU A 569 22.77 17.00 4.41
C LEU A 569 24.27 16.94 4.72
N PRO A 570 25.01 18.06 4.66
CA PRO A 570 24.53 19.40 4.28
C PRO A 570 24.23 19.52 2.78
N LEU A 571 23.28 20.40 2.43
CA LEU A 571 22.89 20.62 1.03
C LEU A 571 24.09 21.13 0.20
N LYS A 572 24.28 20.53 -0.98
CA LYS A 572 25.31 20.96 -1.94
C LYS A 572 24.98 22.33 -2.55
N GLN A 573 26.02 23.10 -2.87
CA GLN A 573 25.87 24.42 -3.50
C GLN A 573 25.10 24.36 -4.83
N GLU A 574 25.28 23.29 -5.63
CA GLU A 574 24.53 23.08 -6.88
C GLU A 574 23.01 23.03 -6.65
N HIS A 575 22.55 22.46 -5.52
CA HIS A 575 21.13 22.35 -5.20
C HIS A 575 20.57 23.71 -4.74
N LYS A 576 21.36 24.50 -3.99
CA LYS A 576 20.98 25.87 -3.61
C LYS A 576 20.84 26.78 -4.83
N ILE A 577 21.77 26.65 -5.79
CA ILE A 577 21.69 27.37 -7.07
C ILE A 577 20.45 26.93 -7.85
N PHE A 578 20.14 25.64 -7.89
CA PHE A 578 18.95 25.11 -8.55
C PHE A 578 17.66 25.71 -7.98
N LEU A 579 17.50 25.78 -6.65
CA LEU A 579 16.36 26.45 -6.02
C LEU A 579 16.21 27.89 -6.50
N VAL A 580 17.27 28.70 -6.37
CA VAL A 580 17.19 30.15 -6.62
C VAL A 580 17.11 30.50 -8.11
N LYS A 581 17.78 29.75 -8.97
CA LYS A 581 17.92 30.07 -10.40
C LYS A 581 16.94 29.34 -11.30
N VAL A 582 16.31 28.27 -10.84
CA VAL A 582 15.38 27.46 -11.66
C VAL A 582 14.01 27.35 -11.00
N LEU A 583 13.92 26.85 -9.75
CA LEU A 583 12.60 26.65 -9.11
C LEU A 583 11.87 27.96 -8.82
N LEU A 584 12.50 28.93 -8.15
CA LEU A 584 11.81 30.18 -7.80
C LEU A 584 11.33 30.97 -9.04
N PRO A 585 12.09 31.04 -10.16
CA PRO A 585 11.58 31.63 -11.40
C PRO A 585 10.35 30.94 -12.02
N LEU A 586 10.05 29.68 -11.70
CA LEU A 586 8.84 28.99 -12.19
C LEU A 586 7.54 29.61 -11.66
N HIS A 587 7.59 30.54 -10.70
CA HIS A 587 6.40 31.29 -10.28
C HIS A 587 5.98 32.38 -11.27
N LYS A 588 6.84 32.73 -12.24
CA LYS A 588 6.60 33.82 -13.20
C LYS A 588 5.57 33.50 -14.28
N PRO A 589 5.60 32.32 -14.97
CA PRO A 589 4.72 32.04 -16.10
C PRO A 589 3.23 32.15 -15.74
N ARG A 590 2.39 32.43 -16.74
CA ARG A 590 0.95 32.67 -16.54
C ARG A 590 0.21 31.41 -16.09
N CYS A 591 0.55 30.27 -16.67
CA CYS A 591 -0.02 28.94 -16.40
C CYS A 591 0.43 28.29 -15.08
N LEU A 592 0.77 29.10 -14.06
CA LEU A 592 1.22 28.61 -12.75
C LEU A 592 0.20 27.67 -12.09
N SER A 593 -1.10 27.90 -12.33
CA SER A 593 -2.18 27.11 -11.75
C SER A 593 -2.08 25.60 -12.03
N LEU A 594 -1.48 25.21 -13.15
CA LEU A 594 -1.32 23.80 -13.55
C LEU A 594 -0.32 23.01 -12.71
N TYR A 595 0.67 23.69 -12.11
CA TYR A 595 1.80 23.03 -11.43
C TYR A 595 2.17 23.67 -10.08
N HIS A 596 1.38 24.64 -9.60
CA HIS A 596 1.65 25.38 -8.37
C HIS A 596 1.83 24.47 -7.16
N ALA A 597 0.94 23.50 -6.95
CA ALA A 597 1.00 22.62 -5.79
C ALA A 597 2.30 21.80 -5.76
N GLN A 598 2.74 21.29 -6.90
CA GLN A 598 3.98 20.54 -7.06
C GLN A 598 5.21 21.43 -6.85
N LEU A 599 5.14 22.69 -7.30
CA LEU A 599 6.21 23.67 -7.11
C LEU A 599 6.34 24.09 -5.64
N ALA A 600 5.22 24.43 -4.98
CA ALA A 600 5.16 24.77 -3.56
C ALA A 600 5.72 23.64 -2.71
N TYR A 601 5.31 22.38 -3.00
CA TYR A 601 5.87 21.19 -2.36
C TYR A 601 7.41 21.15 -2.50
N CYS A 602 7.96 21.37 -3.69
CA CYS A 602 9.41 21.39 -3.89
C CYS A 602 10.11 22.48 -3.06
N VAL A 603 9.52 23.68 -2.96
CA VAL A 603 10.06 24.81 -2.19
C VAL A 603 10.04 24.49 -0.69
N VAL A 604 8.91 24.01 -0.17
CA VAL A 604 8.75 23.59 1.23
C VAL A 604 9.75 22.50 1.59
N GLN A 605 9.90 21.46 0.76
CA GLN A 605 10.90 20.41 0.97
C GLN A 605 12.34 20.96 1.04
N PHE A 606 12.68 22.01 0.28
CA PHE A 606 14.00 22.65 0.38
C PHE A 606 14.21 23.35 1.72
N ILE A 607 13.18 24.01 2.24
CA ILE A 607 13.20 24.71 3.52
C ILE A 607 13.30 23.71 4.68
N GLU A 608 12.57 22.60 4.64
CA GLU A 608 12.70 21.53 5.64
C GLU A 608 14.13 20.96 5.73
N LYS A 609 14.84 20.90 4.60
CA LYS A 609 16.23 20.42 4.55
C LYS A 609 17.24 21.44 5.06
N ASP A 610 16.98 22.73 4.84
CA ASP A 610 17.87 23.83 5.26
C ASP A 610 17.05 25.13 5.45
N SER A 611 16.63 25.38 6.69
CA SER A 611 15.81 26.54 7.08
C SER A 611 16.52 27.88 6.86
N THR A 612 17.84 27.89 6.67
CA THR A 612 18.60 29.12 6.37
C THR A 612 18.28 29.70 4.99
N LEU A 613 17.63 28.93 4.12
CA LEU A 613 17.22 29.35 2.78
C LEU A 613 15.96 30.23 2.79
N THR A 614 15.17 30.19 3.87
CA THR A 614 13.86 30.87 3.96
C THR A 614 13.91 32.36 3.57
N PRO A 615 14.84 33.19 4.07
CA PRO A 615 14.88 34.60 3.69
C PRO A 615 15.08 34.83 2.18
N GLN A 616 15.90 33.99 1.53
CA GLN A 616 16.15 34.08 0.08
C GLN A 616 14.91 33.65 -0.72
N VAL A 617 14.16 32.65 -0.25
CA VAL A 617 12.90 32.23 -0.86
C VAL A 617 11.87 33.35 -0.78
N PHE A 618 11.66 33.95 0.40
CA PHE A 618 10.72 35.07 0.56
C PHE A 618 11.10 36.29 -0.27
N GLU A 619 12.39 36.63 -0.36
CA GLU A 619 12.85 37.73 -1.21
C GLU A 619 12.45 37.48 -2.69
N ALA A 620 12.58 36.25 -3.17
CA ALA A 620 12.19 35.90 -4.54
C ALA A 620 10.67 35.90 -4.74
N LEU A 621 9.89 35.28 -3.84
CA LEU A 621 8.43 35.25 -3.94
C LEU A 621 7.84 36.67 -3.92
N LEU A 622 8.32 37.53 -3.01
CA LEU A 622 7.89 38.93 -2.94
C LEU A 622 8.32 39.73 -4.17
N LYS A 623 9.47 39.42 -4.76
CA LYS A 623 9.91 40.01 -6.03
C LYS A 623 9.03 39.61 -7.20
N PHE A 624 8.52 38.38 -7.22
CA PHE A 624 7.67 37.83 -8.27
C PHE A 624 6.17 37.97 -7.99
N TRP A 625 5.80 38.70 -6.92
CA TRP A 625 4.42 38.84 -6.47
C TRP A 625 3.49 39.30 -7.61
N PRO A 626 2.41 38.54 -7.91
CA PRO A 626 1.47 38.88 -8.97
C PRO A 626 0.77 40.22 -8.70
N LYS A 627 0.71 41.10 -9.71
CA LYS A 627 0.04 42.41 -9.60
C LYS A 627 -1.19 42.55 -10.50
N THR A 628 -1.34 41.66 -11.48
CA THR A 628 -2.37 41.75 -12.53
C THR A 628 -3.26 40.51 -12.58
N CYS A 629 -2.99 39.49 -11.77
CA CYS A 629 -3.70 38.22 -11.76
C CYS A 629 -4.02 37.82 -10.31
N SER A 630 -5.29 37.94 -9.93
CA SER A 630 -5.74 37.68 -8.56
C SER A 630 -5.72 36.21 -8.18
N SER A 631 -5.99 35.29 -9.12
CA SER A 631 -5.89 33.84 -8.88
C SER A 631 -4.46 33.44 -8.50
N LYS A 632 -3.46 33.94 -9.23
CA LYS A 632 -2.05 33.74 -8.86
C LYS A 632 -1.70 34.38 -7.51
N GLU A 633 -2.25 35.55 -7.19
CA GLU A 633 -2.01 36.18 -5.89
C GLU A 633 -2.55 35.32 -4.73
N VAL A 634 -3.72 34.67 -4.91
CA VAL A 634 -4.28 33.70 -3.95
C VAL A 634 -3.38 32.47 -3.82
N MET A 635 -2.80 31.96 -4.92
CA MET A 635 -1.85 30.85 -4.89
C MET A 635 -0.59 31.18 -4.09
N PHE A 636 0.02 32.34 -4.33
CA PHE A 636 1.19 32.82 -3.58
C PHE A 636 0.88 32.97 -2.07
N LEU A 637 -0.32 33.45 -1.71
CA LEU A 637 -0.75 33.49 -0.32
C LEU A 637 -0.86 32.09 0.29
N GLY A 638 -1.32 31.10 -0.49
CA GLY A 638 -1.34 29.70 -0.07
C GLY A 638 0.06 29.14 0.18
N GLU A 639 0.97 29.31 -0.77
CA GLU A 639 2.36 28.84 -0.63
C GLU A 639 3.08 29.52 0.55
N VAL A 640 2.86 30.82 0.74
CA VAL A 640 3.44 31.54 1.89
C VAL A 640 2.92 30.99 3.22
N GLU A 641 1.64 30.63 3.32
CA GLU A 641 1.11 29.97 4.53
C GLU A 641 1.80 28.63 4.77
N GLU A 642 1.91 27.77 3.75
CA GLU A 642 2.59 26.46 3.86
C GLU A 642 4.06 26.60 4.30
N ILE A 643 4.76 27.63 3.80
CA ILE A 643 6.14 27.90 4.23
C ILE A 643 6.19 28.38 5.68
N LEU A 644 5.22 29.19 6.13
CA LEU A 644 5.16 29.66 7.50
C LEU A 644 4.80 28.55 8.49
N ASP A 645 4.09 27.50 8.07
CA ASP A 645 3.78 26.35 8.93
C ASP A 645 5.00 25.56 9.39
N ILE A 646 6.11 25.64 8.64
CA ILE A 646 7.36 24.94 8.95
C ILE A 646 8.52 25.88 9.32
N ILE A 647 8.27 27.20 9.38
CA ILE A 647 9.34 28.18 9.59
C ILE A 647 9.86 28.17 11.03
N GLU A 648 11.18 28.20 11.21
CA GLU A 648 11.75 28.40 12.55
C GLU A 648 11.57 29.86 13.03
N PRO A 649 11.29 30.10 14.33
CA PRO A 649 11.11 31.45 14.87
C PRO A 649 12.28 32.42 14.61
N GLU A 650 13.51 31.92 14.55
CA GLU A 650 14.69 32.73 14.24
C GLU A 650 14.71 33.22 12.78
N GLN A 651 14.22 32.39 11.85
CA GLN A 651 14.12 32.78 10.44
C GLN A 651 12.92 33.68 10.22
N PHE A 652 11.81 33.44 10.92
CA PHE A 652 10.62 34.30 10.88
C PHE A 652 10.95 35.76 11.15
N LYS A 653 11.75 36.04 12.20
CA LYS A 653 12.19 37.41 12.57
C LYS A 653 12.87 38.17 11.43
N LYS A 654 13.53 37.47 10.49
CA LYS A 654 14.25 38.09 9.36
C LYS A 654 13.30 38.53 8.23
N ILE A 655 12.11 37.96 8.16
CA ILE A 655 11.16 38.18 7.06
C ILE A 655 9.92 39.01 7.46
N ILE A 656 9.74 39.33 8.76
CA ILE A 656 8.57 40.04 9.27
C ILE A 656 8.26 41.31 8.46
N ASP A 657 9.21 42.22 8.35
CA ASP A 657 8.98 43.52 7.70
C ASP A 657 8.54 43.38 6.23
N PRO A 658 9.27 42.68 5.35
CA PRO A 658 8.86 42.54 3.95
C PRO A 658 7.57 41.72 3.78
N LEU A 659 7.37 40.66 4.57
CA LEU A 659 6.17 39.81 4.50
C LEU A 659 4.90 40.58 4.91
N PHE A 660 4.89 41.16 6.11
CA PHE A 660 3.67 41.81 6.62
C PHE A 660 3.36 43.12 5.89
N ARG A 661 4.34 43.79 5.29
CA ARG A 661 4.06 44.90 4.37
C ARG A 661 3.32 44.44 3.12
N GLN A 662 3.62 43.23 2.63
CA GLN A 662 2.89 42.67 1.49
C GLN A 662 1.50 42.18 1.92
N LEU A 663 1.37 41.45 3.04
CA LEU A 663 0.07 41.04 3.58
C LEU A 663 -0.85 42.24 3.85
N ALA A 664 -0.32 43.36 4.36
CA ALA A 664 -1.09 44.59 4.55
C ALA A 664 -1.72 45.12 3.25
N LYS A 665 -1.03 44.95 2.11
CA LYS A 665 -1.57 45.29 0.78
C LYS A 665 -2.63 44.28 0.36
N CYS A 666 -2.40 42.98 0.56
CA CYS A 666 -3.34 41.93 0.20
C CYS A 666 -4.66 42.06 0.98
N VAL A 667 -4.60 42.32 2.29
CA VAL A 667 -5.77 42.61 3.14
C VAL A 667 -6.49 43.88 2.69
N SER A 668 -5.75 44.86 2.16
CA SER A 668 -6.32 46.08 1.58
C SER A 668 -6.81 45.92 0.13
N SER A 669 -6.70 44.72 -0.46
CA SER A 669 -7.09 44.49 -1.84
C SER A 669 -8.60 44.66 -1.99
N PRO A 670 -9.08 45.34 -3.05
CA PRO A 670 -10.51 45.39 -3.34
C PRO A 670 -11.07 44.03 -3.79
N HIS A 671 -10.20 43.08 -4.18
CA HIS A 671 -10.58 41.75 -4.62
C HIS A 671 -10.83 40.84 -3.41
N PHE A 672 -12.09 40.45 -3.21
CA PHE A 672 -12.50 39.77 -1.97
C PHE A 672 -11.73 38.46 -1.72
N GLN A 673 -11.47 37.63 -2.73
CA GLN A 673 -10.74 36.35 -2.53
C GLN A 673 -9.30 36.57 -2.04
N VAL A 674 -8.64 37.65 -2.46
CA VAL A 674 -7.27 37.98 -2.03
C VAL A 674 -7.28 38.45 -0.58
N ALA A 675 -8.19 39.37 -0.25
CA ALA A 675 -8.33 39.90 1.10
C ALA A 675 -8.75 38.79 2.10
N GLU A 676 -9.70 37.94 1.72
CA GLU A 676 -10.14 36.80 2.53
C GLU A 676 -8.99 35.82 2.78
N ARG A 677 -8.30 35.38 1.71
CA ARG A 677 -7.20 34.43 1.83
C ARG A 677 -6.07 34.96 2.72
N ALA A 678 -5.76 36.26 2.64
CA ALA A 678 -4.75 36.90 3.48
C ALA A 678 -5.19 36.98 4.96
N LEU A 679 -6.48 37.21 5.23
CA LEU A 679 -7.02 37.26 6.60
C LEU A 679 -7.07 35.88 7.27
N TYR A 680 -7.15 34.80 6.49
CA TYR A 680 -7.14 33.43 7.03
C TYR A 680 -5.81 33.01 7.67
N PHE A 681 -4.72 33.77 7.48
CA PHE A 681 -3.47 33.56 8.20
C PHE A 681 -3.65 33.62 9.73
N TRP A 682 -4.64 34.37 10.21
CA TRP A 682 -4.98 34.46 11.64
C TRP A 682 -5.76 33.26 12.18
N ASN A 683 -6.22 32.35 11.32
CA ASN A 683 -6.87 31.10 11.74
C ASN A 683 -5.85 29.99 12.00
N ASN A 684 -4.62 30.14 11.52
CA ASN A 684 -3.56 29.18 11.70
C ASN A 684 -2.90 29.37 13.08
N GLU A 685 -3.02 28.38 13.96
CA GLU A 685 -2.52 28.46 15.35
C GLU A 685 -1.01 28.70 15.42
N TYR A 686 -0.24 28.11 14.50
CA TYR A 686 1.21 28.27 14.51
C TYR A 686 1.63 29.68 14.09
N ILE A 687 1.08 30.18 12.98
CA ILE A 687 1.32 31.55 12.53
C ILE A 687 0.89 32.55 13.61
N LEU A 688 -0.25 32.31 14.27
CA LEU A 688 -0.73 33.16 15.35
C LEU A 688 0.27 33.22 16.50
N SER A 689 0.82 32.07 16.92
CA SER A 689 1.84 32.01 17.98
C SER A 689 3.11 32.80 17.63
N LEU A 690 3.57 32.74 16.37
CA LEU A 690 4.71 33.53 15.89
C LEU A 690 4.41 35.03 15.91
N ILE A 691 3.19 35.42 15.59
CA ILE A 691 2.72 36.82 15.64
C ILE A 691 2.64 37.30 17.08
N GLU A 692 2.17 36.48 18.03
CA GLU A 692 2.12 36.82 19.46
C GLU A 692 3.51 37.15 20.00
N ASP A 693 4.50 36.30 19.71
CA ASP A 693 5.89 36.49 20.13
C ASP A 693 6.54 37.75 19.52
N CYS A 694 6.10 38.16 18.33
CA CYS A 694 6.67 39.29 17.57
C CYS A 694 5.69 40.47 17.40
N ASN A 695 4.68 40.59 18.27
CA ASN A 695 3.56 41.52 18.09
C ASN A 695 4.00 42.99 17.98
N ALA A 696 5.08 43.38 18.66
CA ALA A 696 5.62 44.73 18.63
C ALA A 696 6.12 45.16 17.25
N ASN A 697 6.49 44.21 16.39
CA ASN A 697 6.96 44.46 15.03
C ASN A 697 5.84 44.28 13.99
N VAL A 698 4.96 43.29 14.19
CA VAL A 698 3.88 42.95 13.25
C VAL A 698 2.72 43.94 13.32
N MET A 699 2.24 44.24 14.53
CA MET A 699 1.02 45.03 14.74
C MET A 699 1.12 46.44 14.13
N PRO A 700 2.23 47.20 14.27
CA PRO A 700 2.34 48.53 13.66
C PRO A 700 2.26 48.53 12.12
N ILE A 701 2.66 47.44 11.47
CA ILE A 701 2.63 47.30 10.00
C ILE A 701 1.21 46.99 9.53
N MET A 702 0.53 46.06 10.20
CA MET A 702 -0.79 45.57 9.79
C MET A 702 -1.95 46.50 10.22
N PHE A 703 -1.82 47.17 11.37
CA PHE A 703 -2.90 47.94 11.98
C PHE A 703 -3.48 49.03 11.05
N PRO A 704 -2.68 49.87 10.36
CA PRO A 704 -3.23 50.91 9.48
C PRO A 704 -4.11 50.34 8.36
N ALA A 705 -3.72 49.21 7.77
CA ALA A 705 -4.48 48.53 6.73
C ALA A 705 -5.80 47.98 7.27
N LEU A 706 -5.75 47.19 8.35
CA LEU A 706 -6.92 46.59 8.99
C LEU A 706 -7.93 47.66 9.46
N TYR A 707 -7.44 48.72 10.12
CA TYR A 707 -8.30 49.77 10.66
C TYR A 707 -8.97 50.64 9.57
N ARG A 708 -8.35 50.76 8.38
CA ARG A 708 -8.97 51.40 7.21
C ARG A 708 -10.06 50.51 6.61
N ILE A 709 -9.74 49.24 6.35
CA ILE A 709 -10.63 48.29 5.67
C ILE A 709 -11.88 47.98 6.48
N SER A 710 -11.79 47.97 7.82
CA SER A 710 -12.98 47.80 8.69
C SER A 710 -14.07 48.87 8.52
N LYS A 711 -13.73 50.02 7.91
CA LYS A 711 -14.69 51.13 7.71
C LYS A 711 -15.07 51.36 6.25
N GLU A 712 -14.22 50.94 5.32
CA GLU A 712 -14.29 51.39 3.92
C GLU A 712 -14.50 50.23 2.92
N HIS A 713 -14.41 48.97 3.35
CA HIS A 713 -14.55 47.82 2.44
C HIS A 713 -16.01 47.54 2.05
N TRP A 714 -16.25 47.26 0.77
CA TRP A 714 -17.59 47.04 0.22
C TRP A 714 -18.21 45.69 0.64
N ASN A 715 -17.38 44.66 0.80
CA ASN A 715 -17.82 43.32 1.21
C ASN A 715 -17.86 43.19 2.74
N GLN A 716 -19.04 42.91 3.29
CA GLN A 716 -19.29 42.79 4.73
C GLN A 716 -18.60 41.59 5.38
N THR A 717 -18.38 40.49 4.65
CA THR A 717 -17.65 39.32 5.17
C THR A 717 -16.20 39.68 5.49
N ILE A 718 -15.54 40.41 4.59
CA ILE A 718 -14.17 40.90 4.81
C ILE A 718 -14.13 41.84 6.02
N VAL A 719 -15.11 42.74 6.15
CA VAL A 719 -15.22 43.64 7.31
C VAL A 719 -15.32 42.83 8.61
N ALA A 720 -16.14 41.80 8.66
CA ALA A 720 -16.27 40.92 9.83
C ALA A 720 -14.96 40.18 10.16
N LEU A 721 -14.28 39.63 9.16
CA LEU A 721 -12.97 38.97 9.34
C LEU A 721 -11.92 39.95 9.87
N VAL A 722 -11.87 41.18 9.34
CA VAL A 722 -10.97 42.23 9.83
C VAL A 722 -11.28 42.59 11.29
N TYR A 723 -12.55 42.67 11.68
CA TYR A 723 -12.93 42.92 13.08
C TYR A 723 -12.44 41.81 14.00
N ASN A 724 -12.52 40.55 13.57
CA ASN A 724 -11.98 39.42 14.34
C ASN A 724 -10.47 39.58 14.53
N VAL A 725 -9.73 39.88 13.47
CA VAL A 725 -8.27 40.10 13.54
C VAL A 725 -7.91 41.28 14.45
N LEU A 726 -8.64 42.41 14.35
CA LEU A 726 -8.42 43.56 15.22
C LEU A 726 -8.70 43.24 16.69
N LYS A 727 -9.73 42.43 16.96
CA LYS A 727 -10.04 41.95 18.31
C LYS A 727 -8.89 41.09 18.85
N THR A 728 -8.37 40.17 18.05
CA THR A 728 -7.22 39.35 18.44
C THR A 728 -6.00 40.21 18.76
N PHE A 729 -5.68 41.22 17.95
CA PHE A 729 -4.59 42.16 18.25
C PHE A 729 -4.79 42.95 19.54
N MET A 730 -6.03 43.36 19.85
CA MET A 730 -6.36 44.03 21.10
C MET A 730 -6.17 43.09 22.31
N GLU A 731 -6.53 41.81 22.18
CA GLU A 731 -6.33 40.78 23.21
C GLU A 731 -4.84 40.47 23.42
N MET A 732 -4.03 40.47 22.36
CA MET A 732 -2.58 40.25 22.44
C MET A 732 -1.84 41.40 23.16
N ASN A 733 -2.09 42.65 22.78
CA ASN A 733 -1.40 43.80 23.34
C ASN A 733 -2.26 45.08 23.27
N GLY A 734 -3.20 45.21 24.21
CA GLY A 734 -4.13 46.34 24.25
C GLY A 734 -3.45 47.72 24.37
N LYS A 735 -2.32 47.83 25.08
CA LYS A 735 -1.60 49.11 25.22
C LYS A 735 -1.06 49.59 23.87
N LEU A 736 -0.37 48.71 23.14
CA LEU A 736 0.15 49.02 21.81
C LEU A 736 -0.99 49.32 20.83
N PHE A 737 -2.10 48.58 20.93
CA PHE A 737 -3.28 48.80 20.10
C PHE A 737 -3.88 50.20 20.30
N ASP A 738 -4.02 50.66 21.55
CA ASP A 738 -4.52 51.99 21.87
C ASP A 738 -3.57 53.09 21.36
N GLU A 739 -2.26 52.92 21.54
CA GLU A 739 -1.23 53.82 21.01
C GLU A 739 -1.29 53.93 19.48
N LEU A 740 -1.38 52.80 18.77
CA LEU A 740 -1.51 52.77 17.31
C LEU A 740 -2.82 53.41 16.84
N THR A 741 -3.91 53.23 17.58
CA THR A 741 -5.20 53.88 17.28
C THR A 741 -5.09 55.40 17.39
N ALA A 742 -4.44 55.92 18.44
CA ALA A 742 -4.21 57.35 18.61
C ALA A 742 -3.30 57.92 17.51
N ASN A 743 -2.19 57.24 17.24
CA ASN A 743 -1.23 57.63 16.19
C ASN A 743 -1.87 57.63 14.80
N TYR A 744 -2.69 56.62 14.47
CA TYR A 744 -3.39 56.55 13.19
C TYR A 744 -4.36 57.72 13.00
N LYS A 745 -5.11 58.12 14.04
CA LYS A 745 -6.00 59.30 13.97
C LYS A 745 -5.21 60.59 13.71
N ILE A 746 -4.07 60.75 14.37
CA ILE A 746 -3.18 61.91 14.19
C ILE A 746 -2.62 61.94 12.76
N GLU A 747 -2.07 60.82 12.27
CA GLU A 747 -1.52 60.75 10.91
C GLU A 747 -2.59 60.99 9.84
N ARG A 748 -3.81 60.45 10.01
CA ARG A 748 -4.92 60.70 9.08
C ARG A 748 -5.37 62.17 9.07
N GLN A 749 -5.29 62.87 10.20
CA GLN A 749 -5.53 64.32 10.24
C GLN A 749 -4.41 65.11 9.54
N LYS A 750 -3.14 64.73 9.75
CA LYS A 750 -2.00 65.32 9.05
C LYS A 750 -2.06 65.08 7.54
N GLU A 751 -2.49 63.91 7.10
CA GLU A 751 -2.66 63.57 5.69
C GLU A 751 -3.77 64.40 5.04
N LYS A 752 -4.95 64.48 5.67
CA LYS A 752 -6.02 65.39 5.22
C LYS A 752 -5.58 66.85 5.17
N LYS A 753 -4.75 67.30 6.10
CA LYS A 753 -4.16 68.64 6.06
C LYS A 753 -3.22 68.80 4.86
N ARG A 754 -2.30 67.86 4.65
CA ARG A 754 -1.40 67.85 3.48
C ARG A 754 -2.14 67.83 2.15
N GLU A 755 -3.26 67.10 2.05
CA GLU A 755 -4.11 67.10 0.86
C GLU A 755 -4.76 68.46 0.62
N LYS A 756 -5.29 69.09 1.66
CA LYS A 756 -5.82 70.46 1.58
C LYS A 756 -4.75 71.46 1.17
N ASP A 757 -3.57 71.42 1.81
CA ASP A 757 -2.45 72.29 1.49
C ASP A 757 -2.02 72.10 0.02
N ARG A 758 -2.02 70.85 -0.49
CA ARG A 758 -1.74 70.53 -1.90
C ARG A 758 -2.83 71.05 -2.83
N GLU A 759 -4.10 70.89 -2.50
CA GLU A 759 -5.22 71.45 -3.27
C GLU A 759 -5.19 72.97 -3.32
N GLU A 760 -4.87 73.62 -2.20
CA GLU A 760 -4.70 75.07 -2.14
C GLU A 760 -3.52 75.52 -3.00
N LEU A 761 -2.41 74.80 -2.98
CA LEU A 761 -1.25 75.07 -3.85
C LEU A 761 -1.60 74.91 -5.33
N TRP A 762 -2.37 73.88 -5.71
CA TRP A 762 -2.87 73.70 -7.08
C TRP A 762 -3.82 74.83 -7.49
N LYS A 763 -4.74 75.26 -6.61
CA LYS A 763 -5.62 76.41 -6.87
C LYS A 763 -4.84 77.72 -6.99
N GLN A 764 -3.77 77.88 -6.22
CA GLN A 764 -2.86 79.03 -6.35
C GLN A 764 -2.13 79.00 -7.71
N LEU A 765 -1.63 77.84 -8.15
CA LEU A 765 -1.06 77.66 -9.48
C LEU A 765 -2.06 77.98 -10.60
N GLU A 766 -3.29 77.48 -10.50
CA GLU A 766 -4.37 77.75 -11.47
C GLU A 766 -4.75 79.24 -11.52
N SER A 767 -4.70 79.95 -10.38
CA SER A 767 -5.01 81.40 -10.33
C SER A 767 -3.86 82.29 -10.80
N LEU A 768 -2.63 81.75 -10.87
CA LEU A 768 -1.48 82.39 -11.50
C LEU A 768 -1.39 82.09 -13.01
N ASP A 769 -2.22 81.16 -13.51
CA ASP A 769 -2.33 80.90 -14.95
C ASP A 769 -3.04 82.09 -15.61
N ILE A 770 -2.27 82.86 -16.38
CA ILE A 770 -2.75 84.08 -17.04
C ILE A 770 -3.85 83.67 -18.02
N PRO A 771 -5.05 84.27 -18.00
CA PRO A 771 -6.03 84.01 -19.03
C PRO A 771 -5.40 84.40 -20.36
N LYS A 772 -5.31 83.45 -21.31
CA LYS A 772 -5.01 83.69 -22.72
C LYS A 772 -6.06 84.66 -23.27
N LYS A 773 -5.94 85.95 -23.00
CA LYS A 773 -6.64 87.00 -23.72
C LYS A 773 -5.75 87.43 -24.87
N SER A 774 -6.36 87.34 -26.05
CA SER A 774 -5.99 88.00 -27.31
C SER A 774 -4.66 87.59 -27.94
N ILE A 775 -4.70 86.52 -28.73
CA ILE A 775 -4.12 86.56 -30.09
C ILE A 775 -5.30 86.40 -31.05
N GLU A 776 -6.12 87.45 -31.17
CA GLU A 776 -6.93 87.71 -32.36
C GLU A 776 -6.21 88.81 -33.15
N THR A 777 -5.44 88.42 -34.16
CA THR A 777 -5.47 88.92 -35.56
C THR A 777 -4.38 88.25 -36.37
#